data_AF-A0A846GAW0-F1
#
_entry.id   AF-A0A846GAW0-F1
#
_cell.length_a   1.000
_cell.length_b   1.000
_cell.length_c   1.000
_cell.angle_alpha   90.00
_cell.angle_beta   90.00
_cell.angle_gamma   90.00
#
_symmetry.space_group_name_H-M   'P 1'
#
loop_
_entity.id
_entity.type
_entity.pdbx_description
1 polymer ?
#
loop_
_entity_poly.entity_id
_entity_poly.type
_entity_poly.pdbx_seq_one_letter_code
_entity_poly.pdbx_strand_id
1 'polypeptide(L)'
;MFNSKDTPKKLNIKHPSISFHPTLKERLEVNWEEEYSNEFICPQCNQGILNKFSYKDSALCKLRLKCNQCHKLINLTCNKTPKRPRISIHSTLQGKLEVNWENEYHNEFTCPQCNQGTLNKFQYCKNAACKLRLACNTCDKVTFLSCQLRKHPVVSIHQTLFDKLQVDWKEEYNNEFTCFKCNQGKLDRFVDFKGLHNVKLGCNFCGHKTTLSCQVSPHIHGYRSDLICPNPLCTQIGHNGQKGWIYETFNQENSNCSSNCRCYFCGINFDPTSQSNSSWIGNQNKDELLPFCFEDDIWNFRHFIDNPQAKTLNFRSIKVQWYREQVKGYLHFLLKTGNYTSVTVPVNSLLTLRQFGRILYQHKIQQANQISRQLILVFLDNYRANCNRTIREKLYILKNFFDWLGLNAVNLVRLRDIPKVNYDNPDWLDEITRKAIKQHLSKIPLPIANQYLIQEYTAARPNDICQMSLDCLVEENGKWYIRFYQNKTSRWHQIFATREIRQIIEKQQQWVRQNLGSDYAYLFCHFRSIRQESYPAFENIKPLPKPPTTSAGENPMVRIIRMLIENEDIRDANGQQPHFTGKITRHSRLQEVRTKYGIEAAQLYADHQSSNTTFQHYAPPTKEQIAEVDLPFQKLLMNPDNKFLPWQSLPESLLQNPKAHELDLEIAPRLVVYGHCALDSKTPCPVNLYPKCYGCSSFRPSTGKLPLYERQYQGEQQRLIDAEKAGAELAYEEAKATIEAMDKWLPELRRLADGEEKA
;
A
#
# COMPACT_ATOMS: atom_id res chain seq x y z
N MET A 1 -65.10 42.49 -1.43
CA MET A 1 -66.12 43.14 -2.29
C MET A 1 -65.35 44.06 -3.25
N PHE A 2 -65.70 44.02 -4.53
CA PHE A 2 -65.20 44.85 -5.65
C PHE A 2 -63.78 44.54 -6.15
N ASN A 3 -63.66 43.80 -7.26
CA ASN A 3 -63.84 44.13 -8.67
C ASN A 3 -62.74 44.99 -9.31
N SER A 4 -62.14 44.35 -10.31
CA SER A 4 -61.82 44.85 -11.64
C SER A 4 -60.88 46.03 -11.82
N LYS A 5 -59.79 45.70 -12.52
CA LYS A 5 -59.31 46.33 -13.76
C LYS A 5 -59.09 47.84 -13.75
N ASP A 6 -57.83 48.21 -13.91
CA ASP A 6 -57.46 49.05 -15.05
C ASP A 6 -56.12 48.59 -15.63
N THR A 7 -56.10 48.38 -16.95
CA THR A 7 -54.90 48.11 -17.74
C THR A 7 -54.64 49.34 -18.60
N PRO A 8 -53.45 49.96 -18.55
CA PRO A 8 -53.09 51.00 -19.50
C PRO A 8 -52.49 50.41 -20.78
N LYS A 9 -52.76 51.12 -21.88
CA LYS A 9 -52.37 50.90 -23.28
C LYS A 9 -50.87 50.69 -23.46
N LYS A 10 -50.47 49.69 -24.26
CA LYS A 10 -49.10 49.53 -24.78
C LYS A 10 -48.90 50.32 -26.07
N LEU A 11 -47.78 51.03 -26.14
CA LEU A 11 -47.20 51.65 -27.33
C LEU A 11 -46.93 50.63 -28.44
N ASN A 12 -47.11 51.08 -29.68
CA ASN A 12 -47.00 50.33 -30.92
C ASN A 12 -45.52 50.35 -31.40
N ILE A 13 -44.77 49.27 -31.17
CA ILE A 13 -43.42 49.10 -31.72
C ILE A 13 -43.55 48.29 -33.02
N LYS A 14 -43.15 48.88 -34.16
CA LYS A 14 -43.04 48.19 -35.46
C LYS A 14 -41.99 47.08 -35.33
N HIS A 15 -42.38 45.83 -35.52
CA HIS A 15 -41.45 44.71 -35.60
C HIS A 15 -40.69 44.74 -36.94
N PRO A 16 -39.37 44.47 -36.96
CA PRO A 16 -38.61 44.36 -38.20
C PRO A 16 -39.04 43.14 -39.01
N SER A 17 -39.03 43.28 -40.34
CA SER A 17 -39.43 42.30 -41.35
C SER A 17 -38.42 41.16 -41.52
N ILE A 18 -37.76 40.75 -40.43
CA ILE A 18 -36.66 39.80 -40.42
C ILE A 18 -37.10 38.50 -39.72
N SER A 19 -36.82 37.33 -40.32
CA SER A 19 -37.05 36.03 -39.69
C SER A 19 -35.81 35.15 -39.69
N PHE A 20 -35.74 34.28 -38.67
CA PHE A 20 -34.62 33.35 -38.46
C PHE A 20 -35.08 31.92 -38.75
N HIS A 21 -34.33 31.22 -39.59
CA HIS A 21 -34.60 29.84 -40.01
C HIS A 21 -33.43 28.94 -39.63
N PRO A 22 -33.66 27.82 -38.93
CA PRO A 22 -32.61 26.86 -38.61
C PRO A 22 -32.16 26.12 -39.87
N THR A 23 -30.85 25.99 -40.08
CA THR A 23 -30.26 25.17 -41.15
C THR A 23 -29.30 24.12 -40.56
N LEU A 24 -28.85 23.18 -41.36
CA LEU A 24 -28.08 21.99 -40.93
C LEU A 24 -26.71 22.31 -40.30
N LYS A 25 -26.20 23.54 -40.40
CA LYS A 25 -24.94 23.93 -39.73
C LYS A 25 -24.94 25.30 -39.04
N GLU A 26 -26.00 26.11 -39.13
CA GLU A 26 -26.21 27.35 -38.34
C GLU A 26 -27.63 27.96 -38.58
N ARG A 27 -27.98 29.09 -37.96
CA ARG A 27 -29.26 29.81 -38.19
C ARG A 27 -29.09 30.87 -39.30
N LEU A 28 -29.97 30.83 -40.30
CA LEU A 28 -30.07 31.82 -41.38
C LEU A 28 -31.03 32.95 -40.98
N GLU A 29 -30.58 34.19 -41.04
CA GLU A 29 -31.41 35.41 -40.88
C GLU A 29 -31.82 35.92 -42.27
N VAL A 30 -33.11 36.21 -42.48
CA VAL A 30 -33.65 36.67 -43.77
C VAL A 30 -34.45 37.95 -43.56
N ASN A 31 -34.05 39.05 -44.22
CA ASN A 31 -34.78 40.31 -44.24
C ASN A 31 -35.73 40.38 -45.46
N TRP A 32 -37.01 40.12 -45.23
CA TRP A 32 -37.99 39.98 -46.31
C TRP A 32 -38.31 41.28 -47.05
N GLU A 33 -38.11 42.45 -46.43
CA GLU A 33 -38.29 43.74 -47.11
C GLU A 33 -37.12 44.09 -48.03
N GLU A 34 -35.90 43.66 -47.72
CA GLU A 34 -34.73 43.96 -48.55
C GLU A 34 -34.48 42.87 -49.60
N GLU A 35 -34.57 41.61 -49.20
CA GLU A 35 -34.13 40.48 -50.03
C GLU A 35 -35.21 39.98 -51.00
N TYR A 36 -36.49 40.20 -50.71
CA TYR A 36 -37.60 39.60 -51.48
C TYR A 36 -38.72 40.61 -51.82
N SER A 37 -38.45 41.92 -51.73
CA SER A 37 -39.46 42.92 -52.09
C SER A 37 -39.83 42.83 -53.57
N ASN A 38 -41.14 42.83 -53.82
CA ASN A 38 -41.74 42.78 -55.15
C ASN A 38 -41.56 41.47 -55.95
N GLU A 39 -41.00 40.40 -55.37
CA GLU A 39 -40.84 39.13 -56.09
C GLU A 39 -42.14 38.32 -56.21
N PHE A 40 -43.06 38.46 -55.25
CA PHE A 40 -44.24 37.60 -55.17
C PHE A 40 -45.49 38.29 -55.71
N ILE A 41 -45.98 37.81 -56.85
CA ILE A 41 -47.28 38.20 -57.41
C ILE A 41 -48.39 37.62 -56.53
N CYS A 42 -49.42 38.42 -56.25
CA CYS A 42 -50.54 38.03 -55.41
C CYS A 42 -51.39 36.96 -56.11
N PRO A 43 -51.44 35.70 -55.60
CA PRO A 43 -52.18 34.61 -56.23
C PRO A 43 -53.70 34.79 -56.19
N GLN A 44 -54.21 35.80 -55.48
CA GLN A 44 -55.65 36.07 -55.39
C GLN A 44 -56.15 37.00 -56.49
N CYS A 45 -55.28 37.83 -57.08
CA CYS A 45 -55.68 38.74 -58.15
C CYS A 45 -54.78 38.68 -59.38
N ASN A 46 -53.63 38.01 -59.29
CA ASN A 46 -52.60 37.90 -60.33
C ASN A 46 -52.08 39.22 -60.93
N GLN A 47 -52.46 40.36 -60.37
CA GLN A 47 -52.10 41.69 -60.88
C GLN A 47 -51.37 42.56 -59.85
N GLY A 48 -51.56 42.30 -58.54
CA GLY A 48 -50.87 43.01 -57.48
C GLY A 48 -49.67 42.26 -56.93
N ILE A 49 -48.78 42.96 -56.25
CA ILE A 49 -47.55 42.42 -55.68
C ILE A 49 -47.68 42.38 -54.16
N LEU A 50 -47.12 41.34 -53.53
CA LEU A 50 -47.13 41.15 -52.07
C LEU A 50 -45.93 41.85 -51.45
N ASN A 51 -46.12 43.08 -50.96
CA ASN A 51 -45.00 43.93 -50.52
C ASN A 51 -45.18 44.61 -49.16
N LYS A 52 -46.23 44.26 -48.39
CA LYS A 52 -46.40 44.72 -47.00
C LYS A 52 -46.43 43.53 -46.04
N PHE A 53 -45.52 43.55 -45.06
CA PHE A 53 -45.23 42.43 -44.15
C PHE A 53 -45.76 42.71 -42.74
N SER A 54 -46.26 41.68 -42.05
CA SER A 54 -46.70 41.79 -40.65
C SER A 54 -46.61 40.44 -39.92
N TYR A 55 -46.33 40.47 -38.61
CA TYR A 55 -46.11 39.27 -37.79
C TYR A 55 -47.29 38.94 -36.87
N LYS A 56 -47.59 37.65 -36.63
CA LYS A 56 -48.61 37.21 -35.64
C LYS A 56 -48.09 36.08 -34.75
N ASP A 57 -48.09 36.31 -33.43
CA ASP A 57 -47.35 35.48 -32.46
C ASP A 57 -47.96 34.10 -32.12
N SER A 58 -49.19 33.80 -32.55
CA SER A 58 -49.90 32.56 -32.17
C SER A 58 -50.06 31.53 -33.29
N ALA A 59 -49.24 31.58 -34.35
CA ALA A 59 -49.23 30.57 -35.41
C ALA A 59 -47.81 30.01 -35.66
N LEU A 60 -47.71 28.74 -36.05
CA LEU A 60 -46.46 28.00 -36.30
C LEU A 60 -45.57 28.59 -37.42
N CYS A 61 -46.12 29.44 -38.28
CA CYS A 61 -45.36 30.32 -39.19
C CYS A 61 -45.90 31.73 -39.02
N LYS A 62 -45.01 32.67 -38.67
CA LYS A 62 -45.40 33.93 -38.05
C LYS A 62 -45.48 35.13 -39.01
N LEU A 63 -45.21 34.98 -40.31
CA LEU A 63 -45.18 36.08 -41.31
C LEU A 63 -46.45 36.11 -42.21
N ARG A 64 -47.04 37.29 -42.38
CA ARG A 64 -48.16 37.57 -43.30
C ARG A 64 -47.81 38.63 -44.32
N LEU A 65 -48.24 38.41 -45.55
CA LEU A 65 -48.05 39.29 -46.70
C LEU A 65 -49.39 39.93 -47.11
N LYS A 66 -49.43 41.24 -47.35
CA LYS A 66 -50.61 41.93 -47.88
C LYS A 66 -50.36 42.37 -49.32
N CYS A 67 -51.32 42.12 -50.19
CA CYS A 67 -51.27 42.63 -51.57
C CYS A 67 -51.48 44.15 -51.61
N ASN A 68 -50.66 44.85 -52.40
CA ASN A 68 -50.79 46.30 -52.59
C ASN A 68 -52.03 46.69 -53.41
N GLN A 69 -52.52 45.84 -54.32
CA GLN A 69 -53.68 46.14 -55.19
C GLN A 69 -55.00 45.70 -54.55
N CYS A 70 -55.20 44.40 -54.31
CA CYS A 70 -56.48 43.89 -53.80
C CYS A 70 -56.60 43.91 -52.27
N HIS A 71 -55.53 44.33 -51.57
CA HIS A 71 -55.45 44.41 -50.10
C HIS A 71 -55.73 43.12 -49.33
N LYS A 72 -55.89 41.97 -50.00
CA LYS A 72 -56.05 40.68 -49.35
C LYS A 72 -54.75 40.26 -48.66
N LEU A 73 -54.90 39.73 -47.45
CA LEU A 73 -53.83 39.19 -46.63
C LEU A 73 -53.62 37.72 -46.98
N ILE A 74 -52.37 37.35 -47.24
CA ILE A 74 -51.92 36.01 -47.58
C ILE A 74 -50.92 35.59 -46.51
N ASN A 75 -51.23 34.51 -45.81
CA ASN A 75 -50.26 33.90 -44.92
C ASN A 75 -49.31 33.09 -45.79
N LEU A 76 -48.00 33.21 -45.59
CA LEU A 76 -47.07 32.20 -46.10
C LEU A 76 -47.34 30.92 -45.33
N THR A 77 -48.28 30.13 -45.83
CA THR A 77 -48.49 28.77 -45.34
C THR A 77 -47.42 27.92 -45.98
N CYS A 78 -46.44 27.45 -45.20
CA CYS A 78 -45.73 26.22 -45.56
C CYS A 78 -46.78 25.19 -45.96
N ASN A 79 -46.64 24.66 -47.17
CA ASN A 79 -47.68 23.90 -47.84
C ASN A 79 -48.26 22.83 -46.92
N LYS A 80 -49.58 22.72 -47.00
CA LYS A 80 -50.42 21.68 -46.37
C LYS A 80 -49.67 20.36 -46.30
N THR A 81 -49.59 19.82 -45.09
CA THR A 81 -49.20 18.43 -44.80
C THR A 81 -49.67 17.48 -45.91
N PRO A 82 -48.75 16.82 -46.65
CA PRO A 82 -49.06 15.52 -47.20
C PRO A 82 -49.40 14.60 -46.02
N LYS A 83 -50.32 13.64 -46.23
CA LYS A 83 -50.76 12.60 -45.28
C LYS A 83 -49.67 12.35 -44.23
N ARG A 84 -50.01 12.46 -42.93
CA ARG A 84 -49.08 12.13 -41.83
C ARG A 84 -48.23 10.96 -42.31
N PRO A 85 -46.92 11.14 -42.54
CA PRO A 85 -46.11 10.05 -43.01
C PRO A 85 -46.34 8.92 -42.00
N ARG A 86 -46.48 7.68 -42.48
CA ARG A 86 -46.84 6.52 -41.66
C ARG A 86 -45.62 6.14 -40.82
N ILE A 87 -45.20 7.09 -39.98
CA ILE A 87 -44.01 7.09 -39.17
C ILE A 87 -44.44 6.73 -37.75
N SER A 88 -43.86 5.67 -37.22
CA SER A 88 -43.88 5.44 -35.77
C SER A 88 -42.59 5.98 -35.16
N ILE A 89 -42.72 6.54 -33.96
CA ILE A 89 -41.58 7.04 -33.19
C ILE A 89 -41.41 6.11 -32.01
N HIS A 90 -40.26 5.47 -31.91
CA HIS A 90 -39.92 4.53 -30.85
C HIS A 90 -38.80 5.10 -29.98
N SER A 91 -38.96 5.02 -28.66
CA SER A 91 -37.89 5.37 -27.72
C SER A 91 -36.86 4.24 -27.68
N THR A 92 -35.58 4.58 -27.87
CA THR A 92 -34.44 3.65 -27.80
C THR A 92 -33.41 4.18 -26.79
N LEU A 93 -32.43 3.34 -26.41
CA LEU A 93 -31.37 3.71 -25.46
C LEU A 93 -30.49 4.88 -25.96
N GLN A 94 -30.41 5.13 -27.28
CA GLN A 94 -29.63 6.23 -27.86
C GLN A 94 -30.48 7.41 -28.37
N GLY A 95 -31.78 7.45 -28.09
CA GLY A 95 -32.67 8.53 -28.54
C GLY A 95 -33.98 8.05 -29.14
N LYS A 96 -34.65 8.93 -29.92
CA LYS A 96 -35.89 8.59 -30.62
C LYS A 96 -35.59 8.10 -32.04
N LEU A 97 -36.05 6.90 -32.36
CA LEU A 97 -36.00 6.33 -33.71
C LEU A 97 -37.34 6.60 -34.41
N GLU A 98 -37.30 7.25 -35.56
CA GLU A 98 -38.46 7.47 -36.43
C GLU A 98 -38.41 6.48 -37.59
N VAL A 99 -39.46 5.66 -37.76
CA VAL A 99 -39.52 4.58 -38.76
C VAL A 99 -40.64 4.85 -39.75
N ASN A 100 -40.35 5.06 -41.03
CA ASN A 100 -41.35 5.32 -42.07
C ASN A 100 -41.81 4.02 -42.75
N TRP A 101 -42.89 3.43 -42.26
CA TRP A 101 -43.40 2.12 -42.70
C TRP A 101 -43.83 2.06 -44.17
N GLU A 102 -44.17 3.19 -44.78
CA GLU A 102 -44.59 3.22 -46.18
C GLU A 102 -43.40 3.14 -47.15
N ASN A 103 -42.22 3.58 -46.72
CA ASN A 103 -40.99 3.58 -47.54
C ASN A 103 -40.00 2.49 -47.14
N GLU A 104 -39.89 2.18 -45.84
CA GLU A 104 -38.86 1.29 -45.31
C GLU A 104 -39.28 -0.19 -45.29
N TYR A 105 -40.58 -0.49 -45.29
CA TYR A 105 -41.11 -1.86 -45.11
C TYR A 105 -42.26 -2.21 -46.07
N HIS A 106 -42.31 -1.56 -47.24
CA HIS A 106 -43.38 -1.73 -48.22
C HIS A 106 -43.39 -3.15 -48.81
N ASN A 107 -44.53 -3.87 -48.68
CA ASN A 107 -44.72 -5.26 -49.14
C ASN A 107 -43.82 -6.32 -48.49
N GLU A 108 -43.11 -5.99 -47.41
CA GLU A 108 -42.18 -6.92 -46.77
C GLU A 108 -42.88 -8.00 -45.94
N PHE A 109 -44.07 -7.70 -45.41
CA PHE A 109 -44.79 -8.60 -44.51
C PHE A 109 -45.97 -9.30 -45.19
N THR A 110 -45.84 -10.61 -45.37
CA THR A 110 -46.93 -11.49 -45.81
C THR A 110 -48.00 -11.60 -44.73
N CYS A 111 -49.28 -11.54 -45.11
CA CYS A 111 -50.40 -11.63 -44.20
C CYS A 111 -50.46 -13.04 -43.57
N PRO A 112 -50.29 -13.18 -42.24
CA PRO A 112 -50.27 -14.48 -41.58
C PRO A 112 -51.64 -15.16 -41.53
N GLN A 113 -52.70 -14.47 -41.96
CA GLN A 113 -54.09 -14.96 -41.91
C GLN A 113 -54.55 -15.57 -43.23
N CYS A 114 -53.98 -15.16 -44.37
CA CYS A 114 -54.34 -15.72 -45.68
C CYS A 114 -53.13 -16.20 -46.49
N ASN A 115 -51.89 -15.91 -46.04
CA ASN A 115 -50.61 -16.24 -46.69
C ASN A 115 -50.46 -15.85 -48.17
N GLN A 116 -51.42 -15.13 -48.75
CA GLN A 116 -51.44 -14.74 -50.16
C GLN A 116 -51.38 -13.21 -50.37
N GLY A 117 -51.77 -12.41 -49.36
CA GLY A 117 -51.72 -10.95 -49.41
C GLY A 117 -50.60 -10.34 -48.59
N THR A 118 -50.27 -9.08 -48.83
CA THR A 118 -49.26 -8.32 -48.06
C THR A 118 -49.93 -7.27 -47.15
N LEU A 119 -49.30 -7.00 -46.00
CA LEU A 119 -49.80 -6.08 -44.99
C LEU A 119 -49.37 -4.63 -45.30
N ASN A 120 -49.98 -3.99 -46.30
CA ASN A 120 -49.57 -2.66 -46.78
C ASN A 120 -50.64 -1.55 -46.62
N LYS A 121 -51.83 -1.87 -46.06
CA LYS A 121 -52.84 -0.87 -45.69
C LYS A 121 -52.64 -0.44 -44.24
N PHE A 122 -52.21 0.80 -44.02
CA PHE A 122 -51.89 1.34 -42.70
C PHE A 122 -52.96 2.34 -42.20
N GLN A 123 -53.43 2.20 -40.96
CA GLN A 123 -54.41 3.11 -40.32
C GLN A 123 -53.91 3.59 -38.95
N TYR A 124 -54.18 4.85 -38.60
CA TYR A 124 -53.71 5.45 -37.35
C TYR A 124 -54.80 5.47 -36.27
N CYS A 125 -54.51 4.92 -35.08
CA CYS A 125 -55.45 4.87 -33.95
C CYS A 125 -54.96 5.76 -32.79
N LYS A 126 -55.83 6.65 -32.31
CA LYS A 126 -55.48 7.61 -31.23
C LYS A 126 -55.28 6.95 -29.85
N ASN A 127 -55.84 5.75 -29.62
CA ASN A 127 -55.93 5.12 -28.30
C ASN A 127 -55.14 3.80 -28.14
N ALA A 128 -54.18 3.50 -29.03
CA ALA A 128 -53.33 2.30 -28.94
C ALA A 128 -51.86 2.67 -28.65
N ALA A 129 -51.13 1.81 -27.92
CA ALA A 129 -49.74 2.05 -27.50
C ALA A 129 -48.77 2.24 -28.69
N CYS A 130 -48.93 1.44 -29.75
CA CYS A 130 -48.44 1.77 -31.08
C CYS A 130 -49.64 2.27 -31.90
N LYS A 131 -49.60 3.53 -32.29
CA LYS A 131 -50.72 4.24 -32.94
C LYS A 131 -50.97 3.80 -34.39
N LEU A 132 -50.46 2.64 -34.83
CA LEU A 132 -50.49 2.15 -36.21
C LEU A 132 -51.06 0.73 -36.30
N ARG A 133 -52.01 0.53 -37.22
CA ARG A 133 -52.71 -0.73 -37.50
C ARG A 133 -52.44 -1.17 -38.95
N LEU A 134 -52.18 -2.47 -39.17
CA LEU A 134 -51.82 -3.05 -40.47
C LEU A 134 -52.93 -3.95 -41.01
N ALA A 135 -53.48 -3.66 -42.18
CA ALA A 135 -54.48 -4.50 -42.85
C ALA A 135 -53.90 -5.17 -44.11
N CYS A 136 -54.34 -6.40 -44.35
CA CYS A 136 -54.01 -7.15 -45.56
C CYS A 136 -54.68 -6.52 -46.79
N ASN A 137 -53.93 -6.36 -47.88
CA ASN A 137 -54.51 -5.87 -49.13
C ASN A 137 -55.50 -6.82 -49.79
N THR A 138 -55.44 -8.12 -49.48
CA THR A 138 -56.18 -9.17 -50.18
C THR A 138 -57.40 -9.64 -49.40
N CYS A 139 -57.29 -9.83 -48.08
CA CYS A 139 -58.39 -10.32 -47.25
C CYS A 139 -58.96 -9.29 -46.26
N ASP A 140 -58.43 -8.06 -46.25
CA ASP A 140 -58.78 -6.94 -45.36
C ASP A 140 -58.76 -7.23 -43.85
N LYS A 141 -58.34 -8.44 -43.44
CA LYS A 141 -58.11 -8.76 -42.03
C LYS A 141 -56.95 -7.93 -41.50
N VAL A 142 -57.11 -7.50 -40.27
CA VAL A 142 -56.26 -6.48 -39.68
C VAL A 142 -55.48 -7.04 -38.49
N THR A 143 -54.19 -6.78 -38.48
CA THR A 143 -53.26 -7.14 -37.41
C THR A 143 -52.63 -5.89 -36.80
N PHE A 144 -52.08 -6.03 -35.60
CA PHE A 144 -51.39 -4.95 -34.90
C PHE A 144 -49.90 -5.26 -34.88
N LEU A 145 -49.07 -4.24 -35.09
CA LEU A 145 -47.68 -4.33 -34.68
C LEU A 145 -47.69 -4.34 -33.15
N SER A 146 -47.70 -5.53 -32.56
CA SER A 146 -47.27 -5.67 -31.17
C SER A 146 -45.78 -5.36 -31.17
N CYS A 147 -45.43 -4.10 -31.00
CA CYS A 147 -44.12 -3.80 -30.46
C CYS A 147 -44.05 -4.64 -29.18
N GLN A 148 -43.15 -5.62 -29.11
CA GLN A 148 -42.76 -6.18 -27.83
C GLN A 148 -41.99 -5.11 -27.05
N LEU A 149 -42.63 -3.96 -26.81
CA LEU A 149 -42.40 -3.21 -25.60
C LEU A 149 -42.75 -4.19 -24.51
N ARG A 150 -41.70 -4.84 -23.99
CA ARG A 150 -41.70 -5.51 -22.69
C ARG A 150 -42.64 -4.69 -21.79
N LYS A 151 -43.58 -5.37 -21.13
CA LYS A 151 -44.30 -4.82 -19.96
C LYS A 151 -43.31 -3.93 -19.23
N HIS A 152 -43.64 -2.65 -19.03
CA HIS A 152 -42.75 -1.69 -18.39
C HIS A 152 -41.95 -2.41 -17.29
N PRO A 153 -40.60 -2.37 -17.34
CA PRO A 153 -39.81 -2.99 -16.29
C PRO A 153 -40.36 -2.46 -14.97
N VAL A 154 -40.56 -3.33 -13.99
CA VAL A 154 -41.17 -2.90 -12.75
C VAL A 154 -40.07 -2.21 -11.97
N VAL A 155 -39.94 -0.91 -12.24
CA VAL A 155 -38.85 -0.06 -11.76
C VAL A 155 -39.35 0.76 -10.59
N SER A 156 -38.74 0.63 -9.42
CA SER A 156 -38.92 1.61 -8.35
C SER A 156 -37.88 2.71 -8.44
N ILE A 157 -38.26 3.92 -8.05
CA ILE A 157 -37.33 5.05 -7.94
C ILE A 157 -37.05 5.28 -6.45
N HIS A 158 -35.80 5.15 -6.06
CA HIS A 158 -35.32 5.39 -4.70
C HIS A 158 -34.48 6.66 -4.65
N GLN A 159 -34.74 7.51 -3.67
CA GLN A 159 -33.90 8.67 -3.40
C GLN A 159 -32.63 8.21 -2.68
N THR A 160 -31.48 8.40 -3.29
CA THR A 160 -30.16 8.23 -2.65
C THR A 160 -29.67 9.58 -2.13
N LEU A 161 -28.57 9.59 -1.37
CA LEU A 161 -27.93 10.81 -0.88
C LEU A 161 -27.53 11.78 -2.00
N PHE A 162 -27.22 11.25 -3.19
CA PHE A 162 -26.60 12.03 -4.27
C PHE A 162 -27.39 12.00 -5.58
N ASP A 163 -28.35 11.08 -5.77
CA ASP A 163 -29.22 11.03 -6.96
C ASP A 163 -30.49 10.17 -6.75
N LYS A 164 -31.21 9.83 -7.83
CA LYS A 164 -32.31 8.88 -7.88
C LYS A 164 -31.85 7.57 -8.50
N LEU A 165 -31.93 6.48 -7.75
CA LEU A 165 -31.67 5.13 -8.25
C LEU A 165 -32.96 4.52 -8.80
N GLN A 166 -32.90 3.98 -10.02
CA GLN A 166 -33.97 3.19 -10.63
C GLN A 166 -33.65 1.70 -10.44
N VAL A 167 -34.52 0.93 -9.81
CA VAL A 167 -34.29 -0.50 -9.53
C VAL A 167 -35.27 -1.34 -10.33
N ASP A 168 -34.81 -2.14 -11.30
CA ASP A 168 -35.67 -3.11 -12.00
C ASP A 168 -35.79 -4.39 -11.18
N TRP A 169 -36.91 -4.53 -10.46
CA TRP A 169 -37.13 -5.66 -9.55
C TRP A 169 -37.15 -7.01 -10.26
N LYS A 170 -37.46 -7.05 -11.56
CA LYS A 170 -37.52 -8.28 -12.33
C LYS A 170 -36.13 -8.76 -12.77
N GLU A 171 -35.19 -7.86 -13.00
CA GLU A 171 -33.80 -8.22 -13.30
C GLU A 171 -32.96 -8.35 -12.03
N GLU A 172 -33.14 -7.47 -11.05
CA GLU A 172 -32.23 -7.31 -9.91
C GLU A 172 -32.59 -8.19 -8.70
N TYR A 173 -33.87 -8.54 -8.49
CA TYR A 173 -34.35 -9.20 -7.25
C TYR A 173 -35.25 -10.43 -7.50
N ASN A 174 -35.14 -11.02 -8.70
CA ASN A 174 -35.96 -12.15 -9.10
C ASN A 174 -35.77 -13.36 -8.17
N ASN A 175 -36.87 -13.89 -7.61
CA ASN A 175 -36.90 -15.03 -6.67
C ASN A 175 -36.13 -14.86 -5.34
N GLU A 176 -35.66 -13.65 -5.02
CA GLU A 176 -34.87 -13.42 -3.80
C GLU A 176 -35.76 -13.53 -2.54
N PHE A 177 -36.93 -12.87 -2.56
CA PHE A 177 -37.80 -12.78 -1.39
C PHE A 177 -38.77 -13.95 -1.28
N THR A 178 -38.72 -14.65 -0.15
CA THR A 178 -39.70 -15.69 0.23
C THR A 178 -40.97 -15.04 0.78
N CYS A 179 -42.14 -15.55 0.37
CA CYS A 179 -43.42 -15.04 0.82
C CYS A 179 -43.62 -15.32 2.31
N PHE A 180 -43.62 -14.26 3.13
CA PHE A 180 -43.83 -14.34 4.58
C PHE A 180 -45.16 -14.99 4.99
N LYS A 181 -46.16 -15.04 4.09
CA LYS A 181 -47.48 -15.59 4.41
C LYS A 181 -47.57 -17.11 4.24
N CYS A 182 -46.88 -17.69 3.27
CA CYS A 182 -46.92 -19.14 3.04
C CYS A 182 -45.58 -19.83 3.25
N ASN A 183 -44.47 -19.09 3.39
CA ASN A 183 -43.09 -19.56 3.50
C ASN A 183 -42.62 -20.55 2.41
N GLN A 184 -43.46 -20.85 1.42
CA GLN A 184 -43.22 -21.81 0.34
C GLN A 184 -43.07 -21.13 -1.03
N GLY A 185 -43.75 -20.01 -1.25
CA GLY A 185 -43.71 -19.29 -2.53
C GLY A 185 -42.70 -18.14 -2.55
N LYS A 186 -42.30 -17.74 -3.75
CA LYS A 186 -41.45 -16.58 -4.00
C LYS A 186 -42.29 -15.38 -4.46
N LEU A 187 -41.83 -14.18 -4.10
CA LEU A 187 -42.46 -12.92 -4.47
C LEU A 187 -41.96 -12.46 -5.86
N ASP A 188 -42.42 -13.13 -6.94
CA ASP A 188 -41.96 -12.89 -8.32
C ASP A 188 -42.99 -12.19 -9.24
N ARG A 189 -44.21 -11.93 -8.74
CA ARG A 189 -45.28 -11.28 -9.52
C ARG A 189 -45.33 -9.80 -9.23
N PHE A 190 -44.92 -8.99 -10.19
CA PHE A 190 -44.82 -7.54 -10.03
C PHE A 190 -46.02 -6.81 -10.66
N VAL A 191 -46.63 -5.86 -9.94
CA VAL A 191 -47.70 -5.00 -10.45
C VAL A 191 -47.38 -3.53 -10.19
N ASP A 192 -47.34 -2.74 -11.26
CA ASP A 192 -47.06 -1.30 -11.24
C ASP A 192 -48.31 -0.49 -10.85
N PHE A 193 -48.16 0.55 -10.02
CA PHE A 193 -49.25 1.37 -9.51
C PHE A 193 -48.87 2.86 -9.51
N LYS A 194 -49.81 3.74 -9.91
CA LYS A 194 -49.55 5.20 -9.96
C LYS A 194 -49.41 5.79 -8.55
N GLY A 195 -48.17 5.98 -8.07
CA GLY A 195 -47.83 6.66 -6.83
C GLY A 195 -46.32 6.62 -6.52
N LEU A 196 -45.82 7.53 -5.67
CA LEU A 196 -44.38 7.83 -5.52
C LEU A 196 -43.48 6.66 -5.07
N HIS A 197 -44.00 5.58 -4.45
CA HIS A 197 -43.21 4.43 -3.97
C HIS A 197 -43.99 3.10 -3.90
N ASN A 198 -44.50 2.52 -4.99
CA ASN A 198 -45.39 1.34 -4.83
C ASN A 198 -45.31 0.26 -5.92
N VAL A 199 -44.27 -0.58 -5.87
CA VAL A 199 -44.30 -1.92 -6.48
C VAL A 199 -45.06 -2.87 -5.54
N LYS A 200 -46.13 -3.51 -6.02
CA LYS A 200 -46.80 -4.62 -5.31
C LYS A 200 -46.16 -5.94 -5.74
N LEU A 201 -45.67 -6.68 -4.75
CA LEU A 201 -45.10 -8.01 -4.91
C LEU A 201 -46.16 -9.07 -4.63
N GLY A 202 -46.35 -10.00 -5.56
CA GLY A 202 -47.27 -11.12 -5.45
C GLY A 202 -46.52 -12.44 -5.31
N CYS A 203 -46.97 -13.28 -4.37
CA CYS A 203 -46.48 -14.64 -4.22
C CYS A 203 -46.92 -15.52 -5.40
N ASN A 204 -45.99 -16.25 -5.99
CA ASN A 204 -46.28 -17.21 -7.06
C ASN A 204 -47.07 -18.43 -6.61
N PHE A 205 -46.98 -18.78 -5.33
CA PHE A 205 -47.63 -19.96 -4.76
C PHE A 205 -49.01 -19.64 -4.19
N CYS A 206 -49.10 -18.76 -3.19
CA CYS A 206 -50.37 -18.47 -2.50
C CYS A 206 -51.12 -17.24 -3.04
N GLY A 207 -50.56 -16.54 -4.04
CA GLY A 207 -51.18 -15.36 -4.65
C GLY A 207 -51.28 -14.12 -3.76
N HIS A 208 -50.78 -14.18 -2.51
CA HIS A 208 -50.81 -13.04 -1.59
C HIS A 208 -49.99 -11.87 -2.15
N LYS A 209 -50.53 -10.66 -2.05
CA LYS A 209 -49.91 -9.43 -2.53
C LYS A 209 -49.50 -8.57 -1.34
N THR A 210 -48.25 -8.10 -1.34
CA THR A 210 -47.72 -7.15 -0.35
C THR A 210 -47.16 -5.92 -1.07
N THR A 211 -47.14 -4.78 -0.40
CA THR A 211 -46.46 -3.56 -0.86
C THR A 211 -45.06 -3.51 -0.27
N LEU A 212 -44.07 -3.13 -1.08
CA LEU A 212 -42.73 -2.83 -0.58
C LEU A 212 -42.76 -1.55 0.27
N SER A 213 -43.11 -1.66 1.55
CA SER A 213 -42.75 -0.65 2.54
C SER A 213 -41.33 -0.94 3.01
N CYS A 214 -40.35 -0.75 2.12
CA CYS A 214 -38.96 -1.02 2.42
C CYS A 214 -38.33 0.24 3.02
N GLN A 215 -37.84 0.17 4.26
CA GLN A 215 -36.76 1.07 4.68
C GLN A 215 -35.60 0.84 3.72
N VAL A 216 -35.27 1.85 2.92
CA VAL A 216 -34.21 1.76 1.90
C VAL A 216 -32.94 1.26 2.58
N SER A 217 -32.46 0.09 2.17
CA SER A 217 -31.27 -0.51 2.78
C SER A 217 -30.10 0.47 2.70
N PRO A 218 -29.21 0.52 3.70
CA PRO A 218 -28.09 1.46 3.71
C PRO A 218 -27.23 1.45 2.45
N HIS A 219 -27.12 0.29 1.78
CA HIS A 219 -26.36 0.16 0.52
C HIS A 219 -27.06 0.75 -0.72
N ILE A 220 -28.37 0.97 -0.64
CA ILE A 220 -29.16 1.67 -1.65
C ILE A 220 -29.21 3.16 -1.30
N HIS A 221 -29.48 3.50 -0.04
CA HIS A 221 -29.57 4.89 0.39
C HIS A 221 -28.24 5.64 0.21
N GLY A 222 -27.14 4.97 0.59
CA GLY A 222 -25.79 5.51 0.47
C GLY A 222 -25.15 5.36 -0.91
N TYR A 223 -25.87 4.90 -1.94
CA TYR A 223 -25.26 4.55 -3.23
C TYR A 223 -24.54 5.74 -3.90
N ARG A 224 -23.34 5.47 -4.44
CA ARG A 224 -22.44 6.39 -5.12
C ARG A 224 -22.22 5.93 -6.57
N SER A 225 -22.86 6.62 -7.50
CA SER A 225 -22.77 6.37 -8.95
C SER A 225 -21.56 7.01 -9.62
N ASP A 226 -20.83 7.86 -8.88
CA ASP A 226 -19.63 8.57 -9.32
C ASP A 226 -18.34 7.80 -8.99
N LEU A 227 -18.44 6.72 -8.20
CA LEU A 227 -17.30 5.95 -7.70
C LEU A 227 -17.28 4.55 -8.29
N ILE A 228 -16.08 4.14 -8.71
CA ILE A 228 -15.80 2.75 -9.11
C ILE A 228 -15.14 1.99 -7.96
N CYS A 229 -15.38 0.69 -7.90
CA CYS A 229 -14.73 -0.21 -6.97
C CYS A 229 -13.23 -0.25 -7.25
N PRO A 230 -12.38 0.15 -6.29
CA PRO A 230 -10.94 0.17 -6.50
C PRO A 230 -10.35 -1.25 -6.55
N ASN A 231 -11.11 -2.28 -6.15
CA ASN A 231 -10.65 -3.66 -6.21
C ASN A 231 -10.50 -4.16 -7.67
N PRO A 232 -9.29 -4.50 -8.15
CA PRO A 232 -9.07 -4.97 -9.51
C PRO A 232 -9.82 -6.28 -9.79
N LEU A 233 -9.97 -7.15 -8.78
CA LEU A 233 -10.68 -8.43 -8.87
C LEU A 233 -12.20 -8.32 -8.81
N CYS A 234 -12.75 -7.13 -8.54
CA CYS A 234 -14.20 -6.94 -8.57
C CYS A 234 -14.65 -6.76 -10.02
N THR A 235 -15.10 -7.85 -10.65
CA THR A 235 -15.56 -7.83 -12.06
C THR A 235 -17.04 -7.52 -12.20
N GLN A 236 -17.78 -7.49 -11.10
CA GLN A 236 -19.21 -7.21 -11.09
C GLN A 236 -19.48 -5.73 -11.42
N ILE A 237 -20.52 -5.50 -12.20
CA ILE A 237 -20.90 -4.19 -12.72
C ILE A 237 -22.14 -3.69 -11.97
N GLY A 238 -22.09 -2.47 -11.47
CA GLY A 238 -23.19 -1.78 -10.80
C GLY A 238 -24.23 -1.24 -11.78
N HIS A 239 -25.30 -0.66 -11.23
CA HIS A 239 -26.51 -0.27 -11.98
C HIS A 239 -26.25 0.57 -13.24
N ASN A 240 -25.35 1.55 -13.18
CA ASN A 240 -25.02 2.45 -14.29
C ASN A 240 -23.86 1.95 -15.19
N GLY A 241 -23.48 0.68 -15.10
CA GLY A 241 -22.33 0.16 -15.84
C GLY A 241 -20.98 0.39 -15.14
N GLN A 242 -20.96 1.02 -13.97
CA GLN A 242 -19.71 1.23 -13.22
C GLN A 242 -19.17 -0.06 -12.63
N LYS A 243 -17.85 -0.16 -12.47
CA LYS A 243 -17.24 -1.31 -11.79
C LYS A 243 -17.64 -1.31 -10.31
N GLY A 244 -18.40 -2.30 -9.86
CA GLY A 244 -18.86 -2.45 -8.49
C GLY A 244 -20.11 -1.64 -8.10
N TRP A 245 -20.67 -1.96 -6.94
CA TRP A 245 -21.78 -1.22 -6.33
C TRP A 245 -21.30 -0.52 -5.06
N ILE A 246 -21.04 0.78 -5.13
CA ILE A 246 -20.39 1.55 -4.05
C ILE A 246 -21.44 2.30 -3.25
N TYR A 247 -21.34 2.26 -1.92
CA TYR A 247 -22.21 3.01 -1.04
C TYR A 247 -21.48 3.56 0.19
N GLU A 248 -21.92 4.69 0.71
CA GLU A 248 -21.40 5.27 1.96
C GLU A 248 -21.87 4.51 3.19
N THR A 249 -20.93 4.26 4.11
CA THR A 249 -21.21 3.69 5.42
C THR A 249 -21.16 4.79 6.47
N PHE A 250 -22.29 5.09 7.09
CA PHE A 250 -22.36 6.04 8.21
C PHE A 250 -22.04 5.34 9.53
N ASN A 251 -20.87 5.60 10.10
CA ASN A 251 -20.59 5.23 11.49
C ASN A 251 -21.10 6.37 12.40
N GLN A 252 -22.11 6.10 13.23
CA GLN A 252 -22.78 7.10 14.07
C GLN A 252 -21.97 7.60 15.29
N GLU A 253 -20.71 7.18 15.48
CA GLU A 253 -20.00 7.42 16.75
C GLU A 253 -18.71 8.25 16.68
N ASN A 254 -18.32 8.82 15.54
CA ASN A 254 -17.15 9.73 15.51
C ASN A 254 -17.28 10.83 14.45
N SER A 255 -17.52 12.05 14.90
CA SER A 255 -17.71 13.26 14.11
C SER A 255 -16.43 13.82 13.47
N ASN A 256 -15.42 12.99 13.20
CA ASN A 256 -14.13 13.42 12.65
C ASN A 256 -13.48 12.42 11.66
N CYS A 257 -14.26 11.54 11.00
CA CYS A 257 -13.69 10.59 10.03
C CYS A 257 -14.27 10.79 8.62
N SER A 258 -13.34 10.99 7.68
CA SER A 258 -13.45 10.80 6.23
C SER A 258 -14.55 9.81 5.81
N SER A 259 -15.38 10.20 4.84
CA SER A 259 -16.46 9.38 4.26
C SER A 259 -15.95 7.99 3.87
N ASN A 260 -16.31 6.95 4.64
CA ASN A 260 -15.96 5.58 4.30
C ASN A 260 -17.00 5.02 3.32
N CYS A 261 -16.53 4.53 2.18
CA CYS A 261 -17.33 3.84 1.17
C CYS A 261 -17.11 2.33 1.26
N ARG A 262 -18.15 1.56 0.91
CA ARG A 262 -18.11 0.10 0.82
C ARG A 262 -18.62 -0.38 -0.53
N CYS A 263 -17.96 -1.38 -1.13
CA CYS A 263 -18.52 -2.11 -2.27
C CYS A 263 -19.43 -3.23 -1.78
N TYR A 264 -20.67 -3.27 -2.23
CA TYR A 264 -21.63 -4.33 -1.93
C TYR A 264 -21.15 -5.70 -2.43
N PHE A 265 -20.70 -5.79 -3.68
CA PHE A 265 -20.31 -7.07 -4.29
C PHE A 265 -19.06 -7.70 -3.67
N CYS A 266 -17.97 -6.94 -3.55
CA CYS A 266 -16.71 -7.51 -3.07
C CYS A 266 -16.45 -7.27 -1.57
N GLY A 267 -17.26 -6.42 -0.92
CA GLY A 267 -17.16 -6.09 0.49
C GLY A 267 -16.00 -5.17 0.88
N ILE A 268 -15.31 -4.53 -0.10
CA ILE A 268 -14.16 -3.65 0.21
C ILE A 268 -14.65 -2.36 0.86
N ASN A 269 -14.00 -1.95 1.96
CA ASN A 269 -14.12 -0.61 2.51
C ASN A 269 -12.94 0.26 2.05
N PHE A 270 -13.20 1.50 1.66
CA PHE A 270 -12.19 2.47 1.26
C PHE A 270 -12.69 3.90 1.44
N ASP A 271 -11.77 4.82 1.66
CA ASP A 271 -12.06 6.26 1.65
C ASP A 271 -11.76 6.79 0.22
N PRO A 272 -12.77 7.30 -0.51
CA PRO A 272 -12.62 7.81 -1.87
C PRO A 272 -11.75 9.06 -1.93
N THR A 273 -11.55 9.76 -0.82
CA THR A 273 -10.78 11.01 -0.72
C THR A 273 -9.36 10.80 -0.15
N SER A 274 -9.03 9.57 0.24
CA SER A 274 -7.78 9.32 0.94
C SER A 274 -6.56 9.54 0.04
N GLN A 275 -5.72 10.49 0.45
CA GLN A 275 -4.41 10.73 -0.14
C GLN A 275 -3.31 9.86 0.50
N SER A 276 -3.65 9.06 1.51
CA SER A 276 -2.67 8.20 2.17
C SER A 276 -2.20 7.11 1.22
N ASN A 277 -0.88 6.91 1.12
CA ASN A 277 -0.26 5.82 0.36
C ASN A 277 -0.68 4.42 0.85
N SER A 278 -1.19 4.30 2.08
CA SER A 278 -1.73 3.05 2.63
C SER A 278 -3.19 2.78 2.21
N SER A 279 -3.88 3.78 1.65
CA SER A 279 -5.25 3.65 1.16
C SER A 279 -5.30 3.11 -0.27
N TRP A 280 -6.45 2.55 -0.65
CA TRP A 280 -6.65 2.04 -2.01
C TRP A 280 -6.55 3.13 -3.08
N ILE A 281 -7.13 4.30 -2.82
CA ILE A 281 -7.16 5.43 -3.75
C ILE A 281 -5.82 6.15 -3.80
N GLY A 282 -5.21 6.45 -2.64
CA GLY A 282 -3.89 7.08 -2.59
C GLY A 282 -2.78 6.23 -3.23
N ASN A 283 -2.91 4.90 -3.25
CA ASN A 283 -1.97 4.04 -3.98
C ASN A 283 -2.23 3.97 -5.49
N GLN A 284 -3.42 4.36 -5.98
CA GLN A 284 -3.73 4.47 -7.42
C GLN A 284 -3.31 5.83 -8.00
N ASN A 285 -3.36 6.91 -7.23
CA ASN A 285 -2.92 8.25 -7.64
C ASN A 285 -1.38 8.42 -7.65
N LYS A 286 -0.63 7.32 -7.65
CA LYS A 286 0.81 7.28 -7.39
C LYS A 286 1.65 7.69 -8.61
N ASP A 287 1.06 7.90 -9.77
CA ASP A 287 1.80 7.80 -11.04
C ASP A 287 2.39 9.10 -11.59
N GLU A 288 2.06 10.29 -11.08
CA GLU A 288 2.77 11.50 -11.49
C GLU A 288 4.08 11.66 -10.69
N LEU A 289 5.20 11.49 -11.37
CA LEU A 289 6.54 11.81 -10.88
C LEU A 289 6.96 13.15 -11.52
N LEU A 290 6.82 14.25 -10.78
CA LEU A 290 7.34 15.56 -11.20
C LEU A 290 8.85 15.49 -11.45
N PRO A 291 9.42 16.27 -12.39
CA PRO A 291 10.86 16.28 -12.64
C PRO A 291 11.69 16.53 -11.37
N PHE A 292 12.83 15.86 -11.26
CA PHE A 292 13.72 16.04 -10.11
C PHE A 292 14.34 17.43 -10.10
N CYS A 293 14.25 18.14 -8.97
CA CYS A 293 14.94 19.39 -8.70
C CYS A 293 15.81 19.23 -7.45
N PHE A 294 17.12 19.49 -7.58
CA PHE A 294 18.05 19.40 -6.44
C PHE A 294 17.71 20.42 -5.36
N GLU A 295 17.23 21.61 -5.73
CA GLU A 295 16.89 22.68 -4.77
C GLU A 295 15.69 22.35 -3.89
N ASP A 296 14.87 21.37 -4.27
CA ASP A 296 13.74 20.97 -3.45
C ASP A 296 14.17 20.37 -2.10
N ASP A 297 13.36 20.62 -1.07
CA ASP A 297 13.52 20.03 0.25
C ASP A 297 12.80 18.69 0.41
N ILE A 298 12.13 18.19 -0.64
CA ILE A 298 11.46 16.89 -0.63
C ILE A 298 11.83 16.13 -1.90
N TRP A 299 12.59 15.06 -1.78
CA TRP A 299 12.98 14.22 -2.90
C TRP A 299 12.22 12.90 -2.91
N ASN A 300 11.74 12.49 -4.08
CA ASN A 300 11.10 11.19 -4.31
C ASN A 300 12.15 10.14 -4.72
N PHE A 301 12.20 8.99 -4.05
CA PHE A 301 13.16 7.92 -4.40
C PHE A 301 13.00 7.38 -5.83
N ARG A 302 11.81 7.54 -6.44
CA ARG A 302 11.56 7.12 -7.83
C ARG A 302 12.47 7.81 -8.85
N HIS A 303 13.16 8.90 -8.48
CA HIS A 303 14.17 9.53 -9.32
C HIS A 303 15.52 8.82 -9.35
N PHE A 304 15.79 7.94 -8.38
CA PHE A 304 17.12 7.38 -8.15
C PHE A 304 17.14 5.86 -8.13
N ILE A 305 16.01 5.22 -7.84
CA ILE A 305 15.89 3.78 -7.64
C ILE A 305 14.62 3.29 -8.33
N ASP A 306 14.72 2.17 -9.04
CA ASP A 306 13.58 1.50 -9.66
C ASP A 306 12.70 0.80 -8.63
N ASN A 307 11.38 0.94 -8.78
CA ASN A 307 10.37 0.31 -7.90
C ASN A 307 10.56 0.52 -6.37
N PRO A 308 10.81 1.75 -5.89
CA PRO A 308 10.91 1.98 -4.46
C PRO A 308 9.53 1.81 -3.82
N GLN A 309 9.46 1.07 -2.71
CA GLN A 309 8.32 1.15 -1.79
C GLN A 309 8.24 2.62 -1.35
N ALA A 310 7.36 3.40 -1.99
CA ALA A 310 7.40 4.85 -2.03
C ALA A 310 7.80 5.50 -0.69
N LYS A 311 8.99 6.09 -0.67
CA LYS A 311 9.53 6.90 0.42
C LYS A 311 10.02 8.23 -0.16
N THR A 312 10.08 9.24 0.68
CA THR A 312 10.65 10.55 0.35
C THR A 312 11.75 10.91 1.33
N LEU A 313 12.73 11.69 0.87
CA LEU A 313 13.71 12.35 1.72
C LEU A 313 13.24 13.78 1.96
N ASN A 314 13.04 14.17 3.22
CA ASN A 314 12.54 15.50 3.58
C ASN A 314 13.58 16.30 4.38
N PHE A 315 14.11 17.37 3.82
CA PHE A 315 15.21 18.12 4.43
C PHE A 315 14.74 19.27 5.33
N ARG A 316 13.44 19.62 5.30
CA ARG A 316 12.87 20.80 6.00
C ARG A 316 13.16 20.85 7.50
N SER A 317 13.30 19.69 8.13
CA SER A 317 13.59 19.60 9.58
C SER A 317 15.03 20.00 9.97
N ILE A 318 15.93 20.16 9.00
CA ILE A 318 17.31 20.61 9.22
C ILE A 318 17.34 22.14 9.19
N LYS A 319 17.37 22.79 10.36
CA LYS A 319 17.26 24.25 10.46
C LYS A 319 18.50 25.03 10.02
N VAL A 320 19.69 24.44 10.15
CA VAL A 320 20.96 25.08 9.78
C VAL A 320 21.15 25.01 8.27
N GLN A 321 21.11 26.15 7.58
CA GLN A 321 21.02 26.23 6.11
C GLN A 321 22.23 25.61 5.40
N TRP A 322 23.45 26.07 5.71
CA TRP A 322 24.68 25.53 5.11
C TRP A 322 24.76 24.00 5.29
N TYR A 323 24.38 23.51 6.47
CA TYR A 323 24.42 22.09 6.78
C TYR A 323 23.34 21.31 6.03
N ARG A 324 22.15 21.89 5.81
CA ARG A 324 21.11 21.28 4.97
C ARG A 324 21.61 21.06 3.55
N GLU A 325 22.26 22.07 2.96
CA GLU A 325 22.84 22.00 1.61
C GLU A 325 23.91 20.91 1.53
N GLN A 326 24.80 20.82 2.53
CA GLN A 326 25.80 19.76 2.60
C GLN A 326 25.18 18.36 2.75
N VAL A 327 24.13 18.20 3.58
CA VAL A 327 23.42 16.93 3.72
C VAL A 327 22.72 16.53 2.42
N LYS A 328 22.13 17.49 1.69
CA LYS A 328 21.57 17.25 0.35
C LYS A 328 22.66 16.79 -0.62
N GLY A 329 23.80 17.49 -0.66
CA GLY A 329 24.96 17.11 -1.47
C GLY A 329 25.45 15.69 -1.18
N TYR A 330 25.63 15.35 0.09
CA TYR A 330 26.06 14.01 0.51
C TYR A 330 25.05 12.94 0.12
N LEU A 331 23.75 13.11 0.43
CA LEU A 331 22.74 12.10 0.09
C LEU A 331 22.57 11.95 -1.43
N HIS A 332 22.70 13.03 -2.19
CA HIS A 332 22.68 12.97 -3.65
C HIS A 332 23.89 12.21 -4.20
N PHE A 333 25.08 12.42 -3.64
CA PHE A 333 26.28 11.64 -3.93
C PHE A 333 26.07 10.14 -3.62
N LEU A 334 25.51 9.82 -2.44
CA LEU A 334 25.19 8.44 -2.07
C LEU A 334 24.19 7.80 -3.04
N LEU A 335 23.19 8.54 -3.51
CA LEU A 335 22.18 8.05 -4.44
C LEU A 335 22.75 7.84 -5.85
N LYS A 336 23.59 8.75 -6.34
CA LYS A 336 24.22 8.65 -7.67
C LYS A 336 25.28 7.56 -7.78
N THR A 337 25.98 7.26 -6.69
CA THR A 337 27.05 6.25 -6.70
C THR A 337 26.53 4.81 -6.76
N GLY A 338 25.22 4.59 -6.63
CA GLY A 338 24.60 3.26 -6.77
C GLY A 338 25.03 2.25 -5.68
N ASN A 339 25.78 2.69 -4.67
CA ASN A 339 26.33 1.83 -3.61
C ASN A 339 25.30 1.30 -2.61
N TYR A 340 24.00 1.50 -2.87
CA TYR A 340 22.92 1.11 -1.97
C TYR A 340 21.80 0.40 -2.74
N THR A 341 21.64 -0.88 -2.46
CA THR A 341 20.52 -1.71 -2.94
C THR A 341 19.22 -1.47 -2.15
N SER A 342 19.24 -0.60 -1.13
CA SER A 342 18.10 -0.35 -0.25
C SER A 342 17.91 1.14 0.08
N VAL A 343 16.67 1.62 -0.06
CA VAL A 343 16.21 2.95 0.40
C VAL A 343 16.45 3.20 1.89
N THR A 344 16.70 2.14 2.67
CA THR A 344 16.88 2.23 4.13
C THR A 344 18.13 3.02 4.50
N VAL A 345 19.22 2.87 3.75
CA VAL A 345 20.49 3.53 4.07
C VAL A 345 20.42 5.06 3.94
N PRO A 346 19.96 5.64 2.81
CA PRO A 346 19.79 7.09 2.71
C PRO A 346 18.76 7.64 3.70
N VAL A 347 17.70 6.89 4.03
CA VAL A 347 16.74 7.28 5.07
C VAL A 347 17.39 7.33 6.46
N ASN A 348 18.12 6.29 6.86
CA ASN A 348 18.81 6.24 8.16
C ASN A 348 19.92 7.30 8.26
N SER A 349 20.58 7.55 7.13
CA SER A 349 21.57 8.64 7.01
C SER A 349 20.92 9.98 7.27
N LEU A 350 19.81 10.29 6.58
CA LEU A 350 19.07 11.53 6.79
C LEU A 350 18.55 11.66 8.23
N LEU A 351 18.01 10.59 8.82
CA LEU A 351 17.55 10.61 10.21
C LEU A 351 18.67 10.97 11.19
N THR A 352 19.84 10.36 11.03
CA THR A 352 21.02 10.62 11.87
C THR A 352 21.57 12.03 11.65
N LEU A 353 21.66 12.47 10.40
CA LEU A 353 22.15 13.81 10.07
C LEU A 353 21.18 14.91 10.52
N ARG A 354 19.86 14.66 10.49
CA ARG A 354 18.86 15.57 11.10
C ARG A 354 19.05 15.68 12.61
N GLN A 355 19.30 14.56 13.28
CA GLN A 355 19.55 14.52 14.73
C GLN A 355 20.79 15.33 15.09
N PHE A 356 21.88 15.16 14.34
CA PHE A 356 23.08 15.97 14.52
C PHE A 356 22.86 17.46 14.18
N GLY A 357 22.09 17.74 13.12
CA GLY A 357 21.71 19.11 12.75
C GLY A 357 20.94 19.88 13.84
N ARG A 358 20.20 19.17 14.72
CA ARG A 358 19.58 19.80 15.90
C ARG A 358 20.62 20.27 16.91
N ILE A 359 21.70 19.51 17.11
CA ILE A 359 22.82 19.88 17.99
C ILE A 359 23.54 21.10 17.43
N LEU A 360 23.80 21.12 16.11
CA LEU A 360 24.40 22.27 15.43
C LEU A 360 23.55 23.54 15.59
N TYR A 361 22.23 23.41 15.47
CA TYR A 361 21.29 24.52 15.69
C TYR A 361 21.34 25.03 17.13
N GLN A 362 21.30 24.14 18.12
CA GLN A 362 21.35 24.50 19.55
C GLN A 362 22.65 25.21 19.93
N HIS A 363 23.77 24.78 19.36
CA HIS A 363 25.10 25.34 19.62
C HIS A 363 25.48 26.48 18.66
N LYS A 364 24.52 26.94 17.83
CA LYS A 364 24.67 28.06 16.89
C LYS A 364 25.89 27.93 15.96
N ILE A 365 26.16 26.71 15.47
CA ILE A 365 27.29 26.44 14.59
C ILE A 365 27.04 27.02 13.19
N GLN A 366 27.98 27.84 12.71
CA GLN A 366 27.83 28.60 11.46
C GLN A 366 28.58 28.00 10.28
N GLN A 367 29.58 27.13 10.52
CA GLN A 367 30.41 26.53 9.47
C GLN A 367 30.96 25.16 9.87
N ALA A 368 31.36 24.36 8.88
CA ALA A 368 31.76 22.96 9.07
C ALA A 368 33.00 22.78 9.97
N ASN A 369 33.99 23.67 9.88
CA ASN A 369 35.23 23.59 10.68
C ASN A 369 35.03 23.83 12.18
N GLN A 370 33.87 24.35 12.59
CA GLN A 370 33.48 24.50 13.99
C GLN A 370 32.93 23.21 14.60
N ILE A 371 32.74 22.16 13.78
CA ILE A 371 32.37 20.84 14.29
C ILE A 371 33.53 20.30 15.13
N SER A 372 33.32 20.23 16.43
CA SER A 372 34.31 19.77 17.39
C SER A 372 33.93 18.42 17.99
N ARG A 373 34.92 17.77 18.62
CA ARG A 373 34.71 16.52 19.34
C ARG A 373 33.64 16.63 20.42
N GLN A 374 33.47 17.80 21.04
CA GLN A 374 32.47 18.06 22.08
C GLN A 374 31.05 17.87 21.55
N LEU A 375 30.77 18.27 20.30
CA LEU A 375 29.45 18.09 19.69
C LEU A 375 29.13 16.61 19.47
N ILE A 376 30.15 15.77 19.24
CA ILE A 376 29.98 14.31 19.12
C ILE A 376 29.69 13.67 20.49
N LEU A 377 30.28 14.18 21.57
CA LEU A 377 29.94 13.74 22.93
C LEU A 377 28.49 14.09 23.28
N VAL A 378 28.06 15.32 22.98
CA VAL A 378 26.64 15.73 23.15
C VAL A 378 25.71 14.84 22.33
N PHE A 379 26.12 14.44 21.11
CA PHE A 379 25.35 13.50 20.30
C PHE A 379 25.22 12.14 20.99
N LEU A 380 26.31 11.57 21.51
CA LEU A 380 26.29 10.30 22.23
C LEU A 380 25.42 10.38 23.49
N ASP A 381 25.53 11.45 24.27
CA ASP A 381 24.74 11.64 25.49
C ASP A 381 23.24 11.71 25.19
N ASN A 382 22.85 12.44 24.15
CA ASN A 382 21.45 12.57 23.72
C ASN A 382 20.84 11.23 23.27
N TYR A 383 21.67 10.28 22.82
CA TYR A 383 21.21 9.02 22.25
C TYR A 383 21.68 7.79 23.03
N ARG A 384 22.22 7.95 24.24
CA ARG A 384 22.77 6.86 25.06
C ARG A 384 21.78 5.72 25.38
N ALA A 385 20.47 6.00 25.32
CA ALA A 385 19.42 5.01 25.51
C ALA A 385 19.19 4.10 24.29
N ASN A 386 19.73 4.45 23.12
CA ASN A 386 19.66 3.59 21.94
C ASN A 386 20.52 2.34 22.15
N CYS A 387 20.10 1.21 21.58
CA CYS A 387 20.91 0.00 21.60
C CYS A 387 22.24 0.19 20.87
N ASN A 388 23.28 -0.57 21.29
CA ASN A 388 24.65 -0.48 20.75
C ASN A 388 24.70 -0.52 19.22
N ARG A 389 23.91 -1.42 18.61
CA ARG A 389 23.83 -1.54 17.14
C ARG A 389 23.42 -0.23 16.47
N THR A 390 22.42 0.45 17.05
CA THR A 390 21.89 1.72 16.52
C THR A 390 22.91 2.84 16.70
N ILE A 391 23.57 2.94 17.86
CA ILE A 391 24.64 3.92 18.07
C ILE A 391 25.80 3.71 17.11
N ARG A 392 26.24 2.45 16.95
CA ARG A 392 27.27 2.08 15.99
C ARG A 392 26.94 2.57 14.58
N GLU A 393 25.74 2.27 14.07
CA GLU A 393 25.30 2.71 12.75
C GLU A 393 25.32 4.25 12.62
N LYS A 394 24.81 4.96 13.63
CA LYS A 394 24.80 6.43 13.67
C LYS A 394 26.21 7.01 13.61
N LEU A 395 27.16 6.46 14.37
CA LEU A 395 28.54 6.92 14.39
C LEU A 395 29.25 6.68 13.06
N TYR A 396 29.02 5.54 12.40
CA TYR A 396 29.57 5.31 11.05
C TYR A 396 28.98 6.29 10.02
N ILE A 397 27.67 6.58 10.09
CA ILE A 397 27.04 7.59 9.23
C ILE A 397 27.70 8.96 9.44
N LEU A 398 27.87 9.39 10.70
CA LEU A 398 28.50 10.67 11.03
C LEU A 398 29.96 10.69 10.55
N LYS A 399 30.73 9.63 10.84
CA LYS A 399 32.12 9.50 10.41
C LYS A 399 32.24 9.66 8.88
N ASN A 400 31.45 8.89 8.11
CA ASN A 400 31.49 8.92 6.65
C ASN A 400 31.08 10.30 6.10
N PHE A 401 30.09 10.94 6.72
CA PHE A 401 29.67 12.29 6.34
C PHE A 401 30.75 13.34 6.64
N PHE A 402 31.44 13.25 7.78
CA PHE A 402 32.53 14.15 8.12
C PHE A 402 33.76 13.94 7.23
N ASP A 403 34.08 12.68 6.90
CA ASP A 403 35.11 12.35 5.91
C ASP A 403 34.76 12.98 4.55
N TRP A 404 33.49 12.89 4.10
CA TRP A 404 33.01 13.52 2.87
C TRP A 404 33.09 15.06 2.91
N LEU A 405 32.88 15.68 4.08
CA LEU A 405 33.07 17.12 4.28
C LEU A 405 34.55 17.55 4.31
N GLY A 406 35.50 16.62 4.23
CA GLY A 406 36.93 16.92 4.36
C GLY A 406 37.38 17.24 5.79
N LEU A 407 36.61 16.83 6.80
CA LEU A 407 36.99 16.96 8.21
C LEU A 407 37.82 15.74 8.64
N ASN A 408 38.65 15.90 9.69
CA ASN A 408 39.35 14.77 10.28
C ASN A 408 38.38 13.91 11.11
N ALA A 409 37.64 13.02 10.45
CA ALA A 409 36.58 12.26 11.09
C ALA A 409 37.10 11.24 12.12
N VAL A 410 38.35 10.78 11.98
CA VAL A 410 38.99 9.88 12.95
C VAL A 410 39.15 10.58 14.31
N ASN A 411 39.47 11.88 14.30
CA ASN A 411 39.58 12.69 15.51
C ASN A 411 38.20 13.03 16.11
N LEU A 412 37.17 13.16 15.28
CA LEU A 412 35.80 13.48 15.69
C LEU A 412 35.03 12.26 16.22
N VAL A 413 35.10 11.13 15.51
CA VAL A 413 34.44 9.86 15.84
C VAL A 413 35.53 8.80 16.01
N ARG A 414 35.93 8.57 17.26
CA ARG A 414 37.03 7.66 17.58
C ARG A 414 36.52 6.22 17.59
N LEU A 415 37.39 5.26 17.31
CA LEU A 415 37.02 3.83 17.31
C LEU A 415 36.41 3.38 18.66
N ARG A 416 36.94 3.90 19.77
CA ARG A 416 36.43 3.63 21.14
C ARG A 416 35.01 4.12 21.40
N ASP A 417 34.54 5.10 20.62
CA ASP A 417 33.16 5.59 20.72
C ASP A 417 32.18 4.60 20.12
N ILE A 418 32.66 3.70 19.25
CA ILE A 418 31.85 2.73 18.53
C ILE A 418 31.62 1.52 19.43
N PRO A 419 30.40 1.31 19.93
CA PRO A 419 30.14 0.22 20.85
C PRO A 419 30.34 -1.15 20.17
N LYS A 420 30.82 -2.11 20.95
CA LYS A 420 30.81 -3.53 20.58
C LYS A 420 29.35 -3.99 20.46
N VAL A 421 29.04 -4.66 19.36
CA VAL A 421 27.71 -5.24 19.13
C VAL A 421 27.77 -6.67 19.61
N ASN A 422 27.08 -6.94 20.71
CA ASN A 422 26.78 -8.31 21.10
C ASN A 422 25.64 -8.78 20.20
N TYR A 423 25.84 -9.91 19.54
CA TYR A 423 24.76 -10.57 18.81
C TYR A 423 24.03 -11.46 19.81
N ASP A 424 22.73 -11.25 19.96
CA ASP A 424 21.88 -12.20 20.67
C ASP A 424 21.96 -13.56 19.95
N ASN A 425 21.79 -14.63 20.72
CA ASN A 425 21.68 -15.95 20.12
C ASN A 425 20.54 -15.93 19.08
N PRO A 426 20.79 -16.43 17.86
CA PRO A 426 19.76 -16.56 16.85
C PRO A 426 18.57 -17.31 17.43
N ASP A 427 17.39 -16.76 17.25
CA ASP A 427 16.15 -17.41 17.64
C ASP A 427 15.74 -18.42 16.56
N TRP A 428 15.34 -19.62 16.97
CA TRP A 428 14.80 -20.65 16.09
C TRP A 428 13.65 -21.38 16.78
N LEU A 429 12.61 -21.73 16.01
CA LEU A 429 11.59 -22.66 16.48
C LEU A 429 12.24 -24.02 16.71
N ASP A 430 12.05 -24.62 17.88
CA ASP A 430 12.50 -25.98 18.19
C ASP A 430 11.71 -27.05 17.41
N GLU A 431 12.14 -28.32 17.50
CA GLU A 431 11.50 -29.40 16.75
C GLU A 431 10.05 -29.65 17.19
N ILE A 432 9.76 -29.53 18.49
CA ILE A 432 8.42 -29.72 19.06
C ILE A 432 7.47 -28.69 18.45
N THR A 433 7.84 -27.41 18.49
CA THR A 433 7.06 -26.31 17.91
C THR A 433 6.84 -26.51 16.42
N ARG A 434 7.89 -26.86 15.66
CA ARG A 434 7.77 -27.06 14.21
C ARG A 434 6.82 -28.21 13.86
N LYS A 435 6.89 -29.33 14.59
CA LYS A 435 5.98 -30.47 14.40
C LYS A 435 4.54 -30.08 14.74
N ALA A 436 4.33 -29.38 15.86
CA ALA A 436 3.01 -28.91 16.27
C ALA A 436 2.38 -27.96 15.24
N ILE A 437 3.16 -27.01 14.68
CA ILE A 437 2.68 -26.13 13.60
C ILE A 437 2.26 -26.98 12.38
N LYS A 438 3.13 -27.90 11.93
CA LYS A 438 2.86 -28.76 10.76
C LYS A 438 1.60 -29.61 10.92
N GLN A 439 1.34 -30.13 12.11
CA GLN A 439 0.15 -30.94 12.42
C GLN A 439 -1.16 -30.14 12.27
N HIS A 440 -1.12 -28.83 12.48
CA HIS A 440 -2.30 -27.96 12.43
C HIS A 440 -2.46 -27.18 11.13
N LEU A 441 -1.55 -27.33 10.15
CA LEU A 441 -1.62 -26.57 8.88
C LEU A 441 -2.90 -26.82 8.07
N SER A 442 -3.61 -27.93 8.31
CA SER A 442 -4.92 -28.20 7.69
C SER A 442 -6.04 -27.27 8.17
N LYS A 443 -5.85 -26.57 9.30
CA LYS A 443 -6.83 -25.62 9.87
C LYS A 443 -6.71 -24.20 9.31
N ILE A 444 -5.78 -23.94 8.39
CA ILE A 444 -5.57 -22.63 7.78
C ILE A 444 -5.68 -22.71 6.25
N PRO A 445 -5.84 -21.58 5.54
CA PRO A 445 -6.00 -21.60 4.09
C PRO A 445 -4.80 -22.26 3.40
N LEU A 446 -5.09 -23.18 2.48
CA LEU A 446 -4.08 -23.97 1.78
C LEU A 446 -2.92 -23.13 1.17
N PRO A 447 -3.16 -21.97 0.54
CA PRO A 447 -2.07 -21.15 0.00
C PRO A 447 -1.10 -20.64 1.07
N ILE A 448 -1.60 -20.40 2.29
CA ILE A 448 -0.80 -19.94 3.42
C ILE A 448 0.02 -21.10 4.00
N ALA A 449 -0.58 -22.28 4.15
CA ALA A 449 0.13 -23.49 4.54
C ALA A 449 1.24 -23.84 3.54
N ASN A 450 0.96 -23.76 2.24
CA ASN A 450 1.95 -23.96 1.18
C ASN A 450 3.10 -22.95 1.30
N GLN A 451 2.80 -21.67 1.54
CA GLN A 451 3.84 -20.65 1.73
C GLN A 451 4.75 -20.97 2.92
N TYR A 452 4.18 -21.38 4.06
CA TYR A 452 4.98 -21.79 5.22
C TYR A 452 5.91 -22.96 4.87
N LEU A 453 5.37 -24.02 4.27
CA LEU A 453 6.14 -25.23 3.93
C LEU A 453 7.26 -24.94 2.93
N ILE A 454 6.98 -24.14 1.89
CA ILE A 454 7.98 -23.76 0.88
C ILE A 454 9.03 -22.83 1.48
N GLN A 455 8.65 -21.88 2.33
CA GLN A 455 9.60 -20.98 2.98
C GLN A 455 10.50 -21.72 3.98
N GLU A 456 9.94 -22.66 4.74
CA GLU A 456 10.70 -23.52 5.65
C GLU A 456 11.65 -24.42 4.86
N TYR A 457 11.16 -25.10 3.83
CA TYR A 457 11.98 -25.96 2.98
C TYR A 457 13.13 -25.18 2.37
N THR A 458 12.84 -24.09 1.65
CA THR A 458 13.87 -23.31 0.92
C THR A 458 14.85 -22.58 1.82
N ALA A 459 14.54 -22.44 3.11
CA ALA A 459 15.21 -21.52 4.02
C ALA A 459 15.29 -20.09 3.46
N ALA A 460 14.43 -19.68 2.50
CA ALA A 460 14.55 -18.42 1.80
C ALA A 460 14.33 -17.21 2.72
N ARG A 461 14.95 -16.07 2.41
CA ARG A 461 14.68 -14.82 3.14
C ARG A 461 13.26 -14.35 2.82
N PRO A 462 12.56 -13.64 3.75
CA PRO A 462 11.19 -13.18 3.51
C PRO A 462 10.99 -12.38 2.21
N ASN A 463 11.98 -11.57 1.79
CA ASN A 463 11.87 -10.84 0.52
C ASN A 463 11.95 -11.76 -0.69
N ASP A 464 12.86 -12.73 -0.67
CA ASP A 464 13.12 -13.65 -1.77
C ASP A 464 11.93 -14.61 -1.98
N ILE A 465 11.35 -15.12 -0.89
CA ILE A 465 10.16 -16.00 -0.95
C ILE A 465 8.89 -15.24 -1.39
N CYS A 466 8.67 -14.02 -0.91
CA CYS A 466 7.49 -13.25 -1.28
C CYS A 466 7.52 -12.81 -2.76
N GLN A 467 8.71 -12.72 -3.35
CA GLN A 467 8.93 -12.38 -4.76
C GLN A 467 9.32 -13.59 -5.61
N MET A 468 9.14 -14.81 -5.10
CA MET A 468 9.43 -16.03 -5.84
C MET A 468 8.55 -16.09 -7.09
N SER A 469 9.17 -16.36 -8.25
CA SER A 469 8.47 -16.47 -9.52
C SER A 469 7.47 -17.64 -9.49
N LEU A 470 6.35 -17.49 -10.19
CA LEU A 470 5.37 -18.56 -10.37
C LEU A 470 6.03 -19.80 -10.98
N ASP A 471 6.92 -19.64 -11.96
CA ASP A 471 7.60 -20.73 -12.67
C ASP A 471 8.97 -21.06 -12.05
N CYS A 472 9.00 -21.21 -10.72
CA CYS A 472 10.25 -21.45 -9.98
C CYS A 472 10.78 -22.89 -10.07
N LEU A 473 10.05 -23.83 -10.66
CA LEU A 473 10.49 -25.22 -10.81
C LEU A 473 11.25 -25.40 -12.12
N VAL A 474 12.47 -25.93 -12.04
CA VAL A 474 13.34 -26.18 -13.21
C VAL A 474 13.77 -27.64 -13.19
N GLU A 475 13.72 -28.30 -14.34
CA GLU A 475 14.26 -29.64 -14.55
C GLU A 475 15.60 -29.55 -15.27
N GLU A 476 16.64 -30.13 -14.67
CA GLU A 476 17.99 -30.18 -15.25
C GLU A 476 18.53 -31.60 -15.05
N ASN A 477 18.94 -32.26 -16.13
CA ASN A 477 19.52 -33.62 -16.10
C ASN A 477 18.64 -34.66 -15.35
N GLY A 478 17.32 -34.60 -15.55
CA GLY A 478 16.35 -35.50 -14.90
C GLY A 478 16.17 -35.26 -13.40
N LYS A 479 16.70 -34.15 -12.87
CA LYS A 479 16.53 -33.71 -11.48
C LYS A 479 15.76 -32.41 -11.43
N TRP A 480 14.92 -32.27 -10.42
CA TRP A 480 14.09 -31.10 -10.22
C TRP A 480 14.71 -30.15 -9.19
N TYR A 481 14.57 -28.86 -9.44
CA TYR A 481 15.11 -27.81 -8.61
C TYR A 481 14.11 -26.68 -8.39
N ILE A 482 14.19 -26.03 -7.24
CA ILE A 482 13.53 -24.75 -6.96
C ILE A 482 14.54 -23.64 -7.20
N ARG A 483 14.27 -22.79 -8.18
CA ARG A 483 15.11 -21.65 -8.55
C ARG A 483 14.45 -20.35 -8.15
N PHE A 484 15.17 -19.50 -7.44
CA PHE A 484 14.66 -18.19 -6.99
C PHE A 484 15.77 -17.13 -6.92
N TYR A 485 15.38 -15.87 -7.08
CA TYR A 485 16.31 -14.76 -7.07
C TYR A 485 16.53 -14.23 -5.64
N GLN A 486 17.80 -14.13 -5.23
CA GLN A 486 18.16 -13.55 -3.94
C GLN A 486 18.41 -12.05 -4.09
N ASN A 487 17.49 -11.23 -3.59
CA ASN A 487 17.54 -9.78 -3.79
C ASN A 487 18.71 -9.13 -3.06
N LYS A 488 19.06 -9.63 -1.87
CA LYS A 488 20.16 -9.07 -1.07
C LYS A 488 21.52 -9.19 -1.77
N THR A 489 21.75 -10.29 -2.46
CA THR A 489 23.01 -10.64 -3.12
C THR A 489 22.94 -10.47 -4.65
N SER A 490 21.77 -10.14 -5.18
CA SER A 490 21.49 -9.94 -6.61
C SER A 490 21.95 -11.11 -7.50
N ARG A 491 21.61 -12.34 -7.10
CA ARG A 491 21.94 -13.56 -7.87
C ARG A 491 20.87 -14.63 -7.75
N TRP A 492 20.87 -15.55 -8.72
CA TRP A 492 20.01 -16.75 -8.68
C TRP A 492 20.56 -17.78 -7.69
N HIS A 493 19.66 -18.35 -6.90
CA HIS A 493 19.92 -19.52 -6.07
C HIS A 493 19.06 -20.69 -6.52
N GLN A 494 19.58 -21.89 -6.33
CA GLN A 494 18.94 -23.12 -6.75
C GLN A 494 19.11 -24.19 -5.68
N ILE A 495 18.02 -24.87 -5.33
CA ILE A 495 18.03 -25.98 -4.39
C ILE A 495 17.30 -27.18 -4.99
N PHE A 496 17.71 -28.39 -4.62
CA PHE A 496 17.04 -29.60 -5.07
C PHE A 496 15.57 -29.61 -4.61
N ALA A 497 14.66 -29.99 -5.49
CA ALA A 497 13.23 -30.13 -5.22
C ALA A 497 12.91 -31.62 -5.04
N THR A 498 12.62 -32.04 -3.80
CA THR A 498 12.04 -33.38 -3.60
C THR A 498 10.65 -33.48 -4.23
N ARG A 499 10.17 -34.71 -4.42
CA ARG A 499 8.84 -34.97 -4.97
C ARG A 499 7.74 -34.29 -4.15
N GLU A 500 7.86 -34.31 -2.82
CA GLU A 500 6.88 -33.76 -1.90
C GLU A 500 6.77 -32.24 -2.05
N ILE A 501 7.92 -31.53 -2.03
CA ILE A 501 7.90 -30.06 -2.16
C ILE A 501 7.48 -29.63 -3.56
N ARG A 502 7.86 -30.39 -4.59
CA ARG A 502 7.42 -30.16 -5.96
C ARG A 502 5.89 -30.20 -6.06
N GLN A 503 5.25 -31.22 -5.51
CA GLN A 503 3.79 -31.34 -5.51
C GLN A 503 3.10 -30.17 -4.78
N ILE A 504 3.70 -29.67 -3.70
CA ILE A 504 3.19 -28.49 -2.98
C ILE A 504 3.27 -27.25 -3.86
N ILE A 505 4.40 -27.05 -4.56
CA ILE A 505 4.60 -25.91 -5.48
C ILE A 505 3.65 -26.01 -6.67
N GLU A 506 3.49 -27.18 -7.29
CA GLU A 506 2.57 -27.39 -8.41
C GLU A 506 1.11 -27.09 -8.02
N LYS A 507 0.68 -27.54 -6.82
CA LYS A 507 -0.63 -27.19 -6.26
C LYS A 507 -0.77 -25.68 -6.06
N GLN A 508 0.27 -25.02 -5.56
CA GLN A 508 0.28 -23.58 -5.37
C GLN A 508 0.20 -22.83 -6.71
N GLN A 509 0.95 -23.26 -7.72
CA GLN A 509 0.91 -22.70 -9.07
C GLN A 509 -0.49 -22.83 -9.69
N GLN A 510 -1.11 -24.00 -9.56
CA GLN A 510 -2.47 -24.24 -10.04
C GLN A 510 -3.47 -23.31 -9.35
N TRP A 511 -3.39 -23.20 -8.01
CA TRP A 511 -4.26 -22.32 -7.25
C TRP A 511 -4.10 -20.85 -7.67
N VAL A 512 -2.87 -20.37 -7.87
CA VAL A 512 -2.61 -19.00 -8.33
C VAL A 512 -3.23 -18.74 -9.69
N ARG A 513 -2.99 -19.63 -10.67
CA ARG A 513 -3.55 -19.48 -12.03
C ARG A 513 -5.07 -19.45 -12.03
N GLN A 514 -5.71 -20.27 -11.19
CA GLN A 514 -7.17 -20.33 -11.06
C GLN A 514 -7.77 -19.07 -10.41
N ASN A 515 -7.08 -18.46 -9.44
CA ASN A 515 -7.64 -17.38 -8.62
C ASN A 515 -7.19 -15.97 -9.03
N LEU A 516 -6.04 -15.83 -9.70
CA LEU A 516 -5.45 -14.54 -10.07
C LEU A 516 -5.24 -14.36 -11.58
N GLY A 517 -5.42 -15.42 -12.37
CA GLY A 517 -5.19 -15.41 -13.82
C GLY A 517 -3.75 -15.76 -14.21
N SER A 518 -3.51 -15.90 -15.51
CA SER A 518 -2.21 -16.27 -16.10
C SER A 518 -1.14 -15.19 -15.97
N ASP A 519 -1.55 -13.92 -15.88
CA ASP A 519 -0.65 -12.78 -15.99
C ASP A 519 0.05 -12.44 -14.67
N TYR A 520 -0.29 -13.15 -13.59
CA TYR A 520 0.31 -12.95 -12.28
C TYR A 520 1.63 -13.72 -12.14
N ALA A 521 2.74 -12.99 -12.01
CA ALA A 521 4.10 -13.54 -12.14
C ALA A 521 4.69 -14.23 -10.89
N TYR A 522 4.01 -14.19 -9.73
CA TYR A 522 4.58 -14.65 -8.46
C TYR A 522 3.87 -15.91 -7.92
N LEU A 523 4.61 -16.75 -7.18
CA LEU A 523 4.09 -17.98 -6.59
C LEU A 523 3.12 -17.73 -5.43
N PHE A 524 3.27 -16.60 -4.74
CA PHE A 524 2.43 -16.20 -3.61
C PHE A 524 1.80 -14.85 -3.85
N CYS A 525 0.68 -14.62 -3.18
CA CYS A 525 -0.06 -13.37 -3.28
C CYS A 525 -0.42 -12.83 -1.90
N HIS A 526 -0.76 -11.54 -1.84
CA HIS A 526 -1.30 -10.92 -0.65
C HIS A 526 -2.77 -11.30 -0.46
N PHE A 527 -3.29 -11.08 0.74
CA PHE A 527 -4.68 -11.37 1.09
C PHE A 527 -5.36 -10.17 1.75
N ARG A 528 -6.66 -10.02 1.51
CA ARG A 528 -7.52 -9.05 2.19
C ARG A 528 -8.01 -9.63 3.52
N SER A 529 -8.26 -8.74 4.47
CA SER A 529 -9.14 -9.00 5.62
C SER A 529 -8.76 -10.20 6.49
N ILE A 530 -7.49 -10.29 6.89
CA ILE A 530 -7.07 -11.25 7.92
C ILE A 530 -7.47 -10.68 9.27
N ARG A 531 -8.34 -11.38 10.00
CA ARG A 531 -8.79 -11.00 11.34
C ARG A 531 -8.74 -12.21 12.27
N GLN A 532 -8.62 -11.96 13.57
CA GLN A 532 -8.48 -13.03 14.56
C GLN A 532 -9.71 -13.93 14.57
N GLU A 533 -10.91 -13.33 14.51
CA GLU A 533 -12.20 -14.02 14.50
C GLU A 533 -12.45 -14.87 13.26
N SER A 534 -11.57 -14.80 12.25
CA SER A 534 -11.67 -15.61 11.04
C SER A 534 -11.06 -17.01 11.20
N TYR A 535 -10.29 -17.27 12.26
CA TYR A 535 -9.75 -18.60 12.51
C TYR A 535 -10.87 -19.58 12.93
N PRO A 536 -10.89 -20.84 12.45
CA PRO A 536 -9.99 -21.44 11.45
C PRO A 536 -10.50 -21.34 10.00
N ALA A 537 -11.73 -20.87 9.77
CA ALA A 537 -12.41 -21.03 8.48
C ALA A 537 -11.95 -20.04 7.39
N PHE A 538 -11.53 -18.83 7.78
CA PHE A 538 -11.08 -17.74 6.91
C PHE A 538 -11.98 -17.46 5.69
N GLU A 539 -13.30 -17.63 5.82
CA GLU A 539 -14.26 -17.57 4.71
C GLU A 539 -14.23 -16.23 3.93
N ASN A 540 -13.84 -15.15 4.61
CA ASN A 540 -13.80 -13.80 4.03
C ASN A 540 -12.43 -13.42 3.45
N ILE A 541 -11.43 -14.30 3.53
CA ILE A 541 -10.10 -14.01 2.99
C ILE A 541 -10.17 -14.01 1.47
N LYS A 542 -9.69 -12.94 0.84
CA LYS A 542 -9.69 -12.80 -0.63
C LYS A 542 -8.28 -12.53 -1.14
N PRO A 543 -7.81 -13.25 -2.19
CA PRO A 543 -6.50 -12.99 -2.74
C PRO A 543 -6.41 -11.61 -3.37
N LEU A 544 -5.19 -11.12 -3.56
CA LEU A 544 -4.89 -9.86 -4.23
C LEU A 544 -3.78 -10.10 -5.25
N PRO A 545 -3.85 -9.54 -6.47
CA PRO A 545 -2.84 -9.71 -7.51
C PRO A 545 -1.60 -8.85 -7.21
N LYS A 546 -0.96 -9.07 -6.06
CA LYS A 546 0.31 -8.47 -5.65
C LYS A 546 1.04 -9.43 -4.70
N PRO A 547 2.38 -9.45 -4.70
CA PRO A 547 3.14 -10.31 -3.80
C PRO A 547 2.87 -9.97 -2.32
N PRO A 548 3.06 -10.92 -1.38
CA PRO A 548 2.96 -10.65 0.04
C PRO A 548 3.96 -9.58 0.49
N THR A 549 3.63 -8.84 1.55
CA THR A 549 4.55 -7.88 2.16
C THR A 549 5.61 -8.62 2.99
N THR A 550 6.81 -8.05 3.11
CA THR A 550 7.91 -8.68 3.86
C THR A 550 7.90 -8.35 5.35
N SER A 551 7.14 -7.33 5.75
CA SER A 551 6.97 -6.94 7.16
C SER A 551 6.18 -8.00 7.90
N ALA A 552 6.71 -8.49 9.02
CA ALA A 552 6.08 -9.56 9.81
C ALA A 552 4.65 -9.24 10.25
N GLY A 553 4.36 -7.97 10.59
CA GLY A 553 3.03 -7.55 11.04
C GLY A 553 1.98 -7.50 9.93
N GLU A 554 2.39 -7.40 8.67
CA GLU A 554 1.49 -7.30 7.51
C GLU A 554 1.49 -8.56 6.65
N ASN A 555 2.52 -9.40 6.78
CA ASN A 555 2.68 -10.61 5.98
C ASN A 555 1.55 -11.62 6.31
N PRO A 556 0.74 -12.04 5.33
CA PRO A 556 -0.37 -12.96 5.55
C PRO A 556 0.01 -14.26 6.24
N MET A 557 1.11 -14.89 5.82
CA MET A 557 1.57 -16.15 6.40
C MET A 557 1.99 -15.95 7.85
N VAL A 558 2.74 -14.90 8.15
CA VAL A 558 3.16 -14.62 9.53
C VAL A 558 1.96 -14.37 10.45
N ARG A 559 0.98 -13.58 10.00
CA ARG A 559 -0.22 -13.29 10.79
C ARG A 559 -1.04 -14.54 11.08
N ILE A 560 -1.29 -15.35 10.06
CA ILE A 560 -2.13 -16.55 10.19
C ILE A 560 -1.41 -17.66 10.97
N ILE A 561 -0.09 -17.82 10.82
CA ILE A 561 0.68 -18.76 11.64
C ILE A 561 0.70 -18.32 13.11
N ARG A 562 0.79 -17.02 13.41
CA ARG A 562 0.64 -16.51 14.79
C ARG A 562 -0.73 -16.84 15.37
N MET A 563 -1.80 -16.63 14.59
CA MET A 563 -3.16 -17.02 14.97
C MET A 563 -3.25 -18.52 15.26
N LEU A 564 -2.65 -19.36 14.41
CA LEU A 564 -2.61 -20.81 14.62
C LEU A 564 -1.84 -21.17 15.89
N ILE A 565 -0.69 -20.56 16.15
CA ILE A 565 0.08 -20.76 17.39
C ILE A 565 -0.75 -20.39 18.62
N GLU A 566 -1.46 -19.27 18.58
CA GLU A 566 -2.29 -18.78 19.69
C GLU A 566 -3.52 -19.67 19.93
N ASN A 567 -4.28 -20.00 18.88
CA ASN A 567 -5.54 -20.74 19.01
C ASN A 567 -5.35 -22.22 19.32
N GLU A 568 -4.23 -22.80 18.91
CA GLU A 568 -3.89 -24.22 19.15
C GLU A 568 -2.97 -24.40 20.37
N ASP A 569 -2.71 -23.33 21.13
CA ASP A 569 -1.82 -23.30 22.30
C ASP A 569 -0.46 -23.97 22.03
N ILE A 570 0.15 -23.67 20.88
CA ILE A 570 1.43 -24.27 20.50
C ILE A 570 2.54 -23.65 21.36
N ARG A 571 3.24 -24.51 22.09
CA ARG A 571 4.33 -24.14 23.01
C ARG A 571 5.64 -24.79 22.59
N ASP A 572 6.74 -24.14 22.95
CA ASP A 572 8.09 -24.68 22.83
C ASP A 572 8.41 -25.71 23.94
N ALA A 573 9.60 -26.29 23.91
CA ALA A 573 10.10 -27.24 24.88
C ALA A 573 10.12 -26.71 26.33
N ASN A 574 10.08 -25.38 26.52
CA ASN A 574 10.05 -24.73 27.83
C ASN A 574 8.62 -24.32 28.24
N GLY A 575 7.60 -24.71 27.47
CA GLY A 575 6.20 -24.35 27.71
C GLY A 575 5.86 -22.90 27.34
N GLN A 576 6.76 -22.17 26.68
CA GLN A 576 6.54 -20.79 26.27
C GLN A 576 5.94 -20.71 24.87
N GLN A 577 5.17 -19.65 24.62
CA GLN A 577 4.61 -19.40 23.30
C GLN A 577 5.71 -18.87 22.35
N PRO A 578 5.93 -19.49 21.18
CA PRO A 578 7.02 -19.12 20.28
C PRO A 578 6.75 -17.79 19.55
N HIS A 579 7.76 -16.93 19.43
CA HIS A 579 7.66 -15.67 18.70
C HIS A 579 7.93 -15.84 17.19
N PHE A 580 6.86 -16.05 16.42
CA PHE A 580 6.98 -16.27 14.97
C PHE A 580 7.15 -14.99 14.17
N THR A 581 8.19 -14.85 13.32
CA THR A 581 8.42 -13.64 12.48
C THR A 581 8.56 -13.93 10.98
N GLY A 582 8.36 -15.17 10.55
CA GLY A 582 8.67 -15.64 9.20
C GLY A 582 10.18 -15.76 8.95
N LYS A 583 11.01 -14.80 9.36
CA LYS A 583 12.48 -14.91 9.30
C LYS A 583 12.99 -16.15 10.02
N ILE A 584 12.35 -16.49 11.13
CA ILE A 584 12.70 -17.62 12.00
C ILE A 584 12.71 -18.97 11.27
N THR A 585 11.93 -19.15 10.20
CA THR A 585 11.91 -20.40 9.43
C THR A 585 13.27 -20.72 8.81
N ARG A 586 14.00 -19.69 8.37
CA ARG A 586 15.37 -19.84 7.85
C ARG A 586 16.32 -20.31 8.94
N HIS A 587 16.27 -19.71 10.13
CA HIS A 587 17.11 -20.11 11.25
C HIS A 587 16.83 -21.57 11.65
N SER A 588 15.55 -21.92 11.83
CA SER A 588 15.16 -23.28 12.17
C SER A 588 15.61 -24.32 11.13
N ARG A 589 15.42 -24.02 9.83
CA ARG A 589 15.83 -24.96 8.77
C ARG A 589 17.33 -25.14 8.72
N LEU A 590 18.10 -24.05 8.83
CA LEU A 590 19.57 -24.12 8.81
C LEU A 590 20.12 -24.84 10.04
N GLN A 591 19.48 -24.69 11.20
CA GLN A 591 19.84 -25.46 12.39
C GLN A 591 19.56 -26.96 12.18
N GLU A 592 18.43 -27.33 11.58
CA GLU A 592 18.12 -28.74 11.24
C GLU A 592 19.15 -29.33 10.26
N VAL A 593 19.44 -28.61 9.18
CA VAL A 593 20.43 -29.04 8.18
C VAL A 593 21.80 -29.18 8.82
N ARG A 594 22.19 -28.24 9.69
CA ARG A 594 23.46 -28.31 10.39
C ARG A 594 23.54 -29.52 11.32
N THR A 595 22.52 -29.75 12.15
CA THR A 595 22.51 -30.88 13.08
C THR A 595 22.62 -32.21 12.33
N LYS A 596 22.00 -32.30 11.15
CA LYS A 596 21.96 -33.55 10.37
C LYS A 596 23.16 -33.75 9.43
N TYR A 597 23.69 -32.68 8.86
CA TYR A 597 24.65 -32.74 7.74
C TYR A 597 25.89 -31.84 7.92
N GLY A 598 26.01 -31.11 9.02
CA GLY A 598 27.14 -30.22 9.30
C GLY A 598 26.96 -28.77 8.84
N ILE A 599 27.84 -27.88 9.32
CA ILE A 599 27.77 -26.44 9.09
C ILE A 599 27.98 -26.04 7.62
N GLU A 600 28.82 -26.78 6.90
CA GLU A 600 29.10 -26.57 5.48
C GLU A 600 27.86 -26.83 4.62
N ALA A 601 27.14 -27.91 4.91
CA ALA A 601 25.87 -28.21 4.26
C ALA A 601 24.85 -27.08 4.50
N ALA A 602 24.74 -26.58 5.73
CA ALA A 602 23.87 -25.44 6.04
C ALA A 602 24.30 -24.16 5.31
N GLN A 603 25.60 -23.89 5.20
CA GLN A 603 26.12 -22.75 4.45
C GLN A 603 25.75 -22.83 2.97
N LEU A 604 25.98 -23.98 2.32
CA LEU A 604 25.65 -24.21 0.92
C LEU A 604 24.14 -24.14 0.67
N TYR A 605 23.35 -24.72 1.58
CA TYR A 605 21.88 -24.68 1.51
C TYR A 605 21.34 -23.24 1.48
N ALA A 606 21.91 -22.39 2.34
CA ALA A 606 21.51 -20.99 2.46
C ALA A 606 22.18 -20.06 1.43
N ASP A 607 23.16 -20.56 0.68
CA ASP A 607 24.04 -19.81 -0.20
C ASP A 607 24.73 -18.62 0.51
N HIS A 608 25.32 -18.89 1.67
CA HIS A 608 26.13 -17.91 2.39
C HIS A 608 27.56 -17.88 1.88
N GLN A 609 28.08 -16.68 1.59
CA GLN A 609 29.47 -16.48 1.16
C GLN A 609 30.50 -16.85 2.24
N SER A 610 30.13 -16.72 3.52
CA SER A 610 31.03 -16.98 4.65
C SER A 610 30.38 -17.95 5.63
N SER A 611 31.14 -18.97 6.04
CA SER A 611 30.77 -19.91 7.11
C SER A 611 30.48 -19.17 8.43
N ASN A 612 31.21 -18.08 8.70
CA ASN A 612 31.00 -17.24 9.88
C ASN A 612 29.59 -16.64 9.93
N THR A 613 29.03 -16.26 8.77
CA THR A 613 27.65 -15.75 8.71
C THR A 613 26.65 -16.83 9.12
N THR A 614 26.81 -18.05 8.61
CA THR A 614 25.96 -19.20 8.97
C THR A 614 26.08 -19.51 10.45
N PHE A 615 27.31 -19.59 10.96
CA PHE A 615 27.61 -19.94 12.34
C PHE A 615 27.06 -18.89 13.33
N GLN A 616 27.42 -17.61 13.16
CA GLN A 616 27.09 -16.57 14.13
C GLN A 616 25.61 -16.18 14.11
N HIS A 617 24.97 -16.17 12.94
CA HIS A 617 23.66 -15.54 12.80
C HIS A 617 22.51 -16.52 12.56
N TYR A 618 22.77 -17.77 12.19
CA TYR A 618 21.70 -18.68 11.78
C TYR A 618 21.67 -20.00 12.53
N ALA A 619 22.83 -20.63 12.70
CA ALA A 619 22.93 -21.97 13.24
C ALA A 619 24.15 -22.15 14.17
N PRO A 620 24.26 -21.37 15.27
CA PRO A 620 25.36 -21.53 16.22
C PRO A 620 25.18 -22.80 17.05
N PRO A 621 26.27 -23.44 17.50
CA PRO A 621 26.20 -24.57 18.43
C PRO A 621 25.41 -24.22 19.68
N THR A 622 24.61 -25.15 20.18
CA THR A 622 23.97 -24.97 21.48
C THR A 622 25.04 -25.03 22.57
N LYS A 623 24.77 -24.46 23.74
CA LYS A 623 25.74 -24.46 24.85
C LYS A 623 26.08 -25.88 25.28
N GLU A 624 25.13 -26.78 25.18
CA GLU A 624 25.24 -28.21 25.50
C GLU A 624 26.14 -28.92 24.49
N GLN A 625 25.96 -28.65 23.18
CA GLN A 625 26.85 -29.15 22.13
C GLN A 625 28.29 -28.63 22.26
N ILE A 626 28.45 -27.37 22.68
CA ILE A 626 29.77 -26.80 22.97
C ILE A 626 30.37 -27.55 24.17
N ALA A 627 29.61 -27.74 25.24
CA ALA A 627 30.07 -28.44 26.44
C ALA A 627 30.48 -29.91 26.19
N GLU A 628 29.75 -30.62 25.33
CA GLU A 628 30.09 -32.00 24.91
C GLU A 628 31.42 -32.09 24.15
N VAL A 629 31.73 -31.09 23.32
CA VAL A 629 32.97 -31.02 22.52
C VAL A 629 34.12 -30.37 23.32
N ASP A 630 33.82 -29.51 24.29
CA ASP A 630 34.81 -28.83 25.14
C ASP A 630 35.42 -29.75 26.21
N LEU A 631 34.73 -30.80 26.65
CA LEU A 631 35.24 -31.74 27.65
C LEU A 631 36.56 -32.44 27.23
N PRO A 632 36.74 -32.85 25.95
CA PRO A 632 38.05 -33.27 25.42
C PRO A 632 38.99 -32.12 25.02
N PHE A 633 38.45 -30.97 24.58
CA PHE A 633 39.23 -29.85 24.02
C PHE A 633 39.92 -29.00 25.09
N GLN A 634 39.37 -28.94 26.31
CA GLN A 634 39.98 -28.24 27.47
C GLN A 634 41.33 -28.85 27.92
N LYS A 635 41.74 -30.02 27.40
CA LYS A 635 43.06 -30.62 27.64
C LYS A 635 44.13 -30.24 26.62
N LEU A 636 43.78 -29.60 25.50
CA LEU A 636 44.71 -29.36 24.39
C LEU A 636 44.64 -27.90 23.91
N LEU A 637 45.57 -27.10 24.46
CA LEU A 637 46.18 -25.89 23.86
C LEU A 637 45.28 -24.70 23.56
N MET A 638 45.33 -23.63 24.37
CA MET A 638 45.05 -22.25 23.93
C MET A 638 45.98 -21.23 24.61
N ASN A 639 46.35 -20.19 23.86
CA ASN A 639 46.89 -18.96 24.43
C ASN A 639 45.73 -18.12 25.05
N PRO A 640 46.01 -17.07 25.83
CA PRO A 640 45.06 -16.49 26.76
C PRO A 640 43.76 -15.87 26.19
N ASP A 641 43.65 -15.72 24.87
CA ASP A 641 42.48 -15.16 24.16
C ASP A 641 41.84 -16.15 23.15
N ASN A 642 42.15 -17.43 23.24
CA ASN A 642 41.48 -18.51 22.51
C ASN A 642 41.40 -18.32 20.96
N LYS A 643 42.50 -17.96 20.28
CA LYS A 643 42.54 -17.83 18.79
C LYS A 643 43.85 -18.30 18.15
N PHE A 644 43.74 -18.87 16.93
CA PHE A 644 44.86 -19.05 15.98
C PHE A 644 45.00 -17.82 15.07
N LEU A 645 46.22 -17.35 14.78
CA LEU A 645 46.48 -16.21 13.89
C LEU A 645 47.41 -16.59 12.71
N PRO A 646 47.04 -16.29 11.45
CA PRO A 646 47.95 -16.32 10.31
C PRO A 646 48.84 -15.07 10.22
N TRP A 647 50.10 -15.23 9.81
CA TRP A 647 51.16 -14.20 9.78
C TRP A 647 50.89 -12.96 8.91
N GLN A 648 49.99 -13.04 7.92
CA GLN A 648 49.78 -11.99 6.91
C GLN A 648 48.77 -10.89 7.31
N SER A 649 48.20 -10.96 8.51
CA SER A 649 47.20 -10.01 9.01
C SER A 649 47.71 -9.08 10.11
N LEU A 650 49.02 -8.87 10.17
CA LEU A 650 49.67 -8.06 11.22
C LEU A 650 49.58 -6.55 10.89
N PRO A 651 49.15 -5.69 11.83
CA PRO A 651 49.04 -4.24 11.60
C PRO A 651 50.38 -3.59 11.25
N GLU A 652 50.38 -2.57 10.37
CA GLU A 652 51.58 -1.79 10.01
C GLU A 652 52.33 -1.24 11.24
N SER A 653 51.59 -0.84 12.27
CA SER A 653 52.13 -0.37 13.56
C SER A 653 52.91 -1.45 14.32
N LEU A 654 52.52 -2.73 14.21
CA LEU A 654 53.28 -3.87 14.77
C LEU A 654 54.60 -4.06 14.01
N LEU A 655 54.62 -3.78 12.71
CA LEU A 655 55.80 -3.93 11.86
C LEU A 655 56.81 -2.79 12.06
N GLN A 656 56.34 -1.57 12.34
CA GLN A 656 57.20 -0.39 12.50
C GLN A 656 57.81 -0.25 13.90
N ASN A 657 57.04 -0.51 14.95
CA ASN A 657 57.54 -0.50 16.32
C ASN A 657 56.77 -1.54 17.15
N PRO A 658 57.23 -2.82 17.13
CA PRO A 658 56.54 -3.92 17.77
C PRO A 658 56.26 -3.67 19.25
N LYS A 659 57.17 -2.97 19.95
CA LYS A 659 57.09 -2.71 21.38
C LYS A 659 56.09 -1.61 21.73
N ALA A 660 56.00 -0.55 20.91
CA ALA A 660 54.95 0.46 21.04
C ALA A 660 53.57 -0.15 20.75
N HIS A 661 53.49 -0.96 19.69
CA HIS A 661 52.25 -1.64 19.34
C HIS A 661 51.80 -2.62 20.42
N GLU A 662 52.71 -3.38 21.02
CA GLU A 662 52.40 -4.29 22.15
C GLU A 662 51.83 -3.54 23.36
N LEU A 663 52.36 -2.35 23.66
CA LEU A 663 51.89 -1.52 24.77
C LEU A 663 50.54 -0.84 24.50
N ASP A 664 50.26 -0.50 23.23
CA ASP A 664 49.03 0.14 22.77
C ASP A 664 47.92 -0.86 22.37
N LEU A 665 48.23 -2.16 22.26
CA LEU A 665 47.22 -3.20 22.12
C LEU A 665 46.33 -3.15 23.38
N GLU A 666 45.01 -2.98 23.18
CA GLU A 666 44.02 -3.09 24.26
C GLU A 666 44.29 -4.38 25.03
N ILE A 667 44.91 -4.28 26.20
CA ILE A 667 45.07 -5.40 27.11
C ILE A 667 43.64 -5.91 27.34
N ALA A 668 43.38 -7.15 26.93
CA ALA A 668 42.12 -7.83 27.23
C ALA A 668 41.79 -7.57 28.72
N PRO A 669 40.54 -7.34 29.13
CA PRO A 669 40.17 -7.00 30.51
C PRO A 669 40.56 -8.14 31.46
N ARG A 670 41.83 -8.19 31.79
CA ARG A 670 42.52 -9.06 32.72
C ARG A 670 43.12 -8.09 33.69
N LEU A 671 42.31 -7.68 34.65
CA LEU A 671 42.69 -7.32 36.01
C LEU A 671 41.39 -7.04 36.74
N VAL A 672 41.11 -7.90 37.72
CA VAL A 672 40.00 -7.76 38.64
C VAL A 672 40.17 -6.40 39.31
N VAL A 673 39.20 -5.49 39.19
CA VAL A 673 39.22 -4.25 39.97
C VAL A 673 39.19 -4.65 41.44
N TYR A 674 40.33 -4.52 42.11
CA TYR A 674 40.42 -4.81 43.54
C TYR A 674 39.57 -3.77 44.25
N GLY A 675 38.38 -4.07 44.73
CA GLY A 675 37.52 -3.09 45.43
C GLY A 675 36.05 -3.32 45.21
N HIS A 676 35.22 -2.47 45.81
CA HIS A 676 33.77 -2.62 45.76
C HIS A 676 33.14 -1.46 44.98
N CYS A 677 32.13 -1.78 44.18
CA CYS A 677 31.29 -0.78 43.54
C CYS A 677 30.08 -0.54 44.44
N ALA A 678 29.85 0.72 44.82
CA ALA A 678 28.66 1.14 45.57
C ALA A 678 27.45 1.42 44.65
N LEU A 679 27.58 1.18 43.34
CA LEU A 679 26.46 1.30 42.40
C LEU A 679 25.48 0.13 42.61
N ASP A 680 24.18 0.43 42.64
CA ASP A 680 23.12 -0.58 42.73
C ASP A 680 23.26 -1.62 41.59
N SER A 681 23.22 -2.91 41.95
CA SER A 681 23.37 -4.03 41.01
C SER A 681 22.31 -4.07 39.91
N LYS A 682 21.18 -3.37 40.09
CA LYS A 682 20.12 -3.21 39.09
C LYS A 682 20.38 -2.05 38.11
N THR A 683 21.37 -1.20 38.37
CA THR A 683 21.72 -0.05 37.52
C THR A 683 22.87 -0.42 36.59
N PRO A 684 22.71 -0.35 35.25
CA PRO A 684 23.79 -0.63 34.32
C PRO A 684 24.99 0.31 34.54
N CYS A 685 26.20 -0.24 34.70
CA CYS A 685 27.39 0.56 34.91
C CYS A 685 27.70 1.41 33.66
N PRO A 686 27.76 2.74 33.77
CA PRO A 686 28.10 3.60 32.63
C PRO A 686 29.60 3.58 32.28
N VAL A 687 30.43 3.05 33.19
CA VAL A 687 31.89 3.02 33.10
C VAL A 687 32.34 1.56 33.00
N ASN A 688 32.12 0.93 31.85
CA ASN A 688 32.43 -0.50 31.65
C ASN A 688 33.83 -0.74 31.06
N LEU A 689 34.83 0.06 31.47
CA LEU A 689 36.21 -0.03 31.00
C LEU A 689 37.18 0.16 32.17
N TYR A 690 38.02 -0.85 32.41
CA TYR A 690 39.26 -0.67 33.16
C TYR A 690 40.15 0.33 32.40
N PRO A 691 40.93 1.21 33.07
CA PRO A 691 41.09 1.39 34.53
C PRO A 691 40.18 2.46 35.16
N LYS A 692 39.13 2.90 34.45
CA LYS A 692 38.29 4.05 34.86
C LYS A 692 37.56 3.86 36.19
N CYS A 693 37.49 2.63 36.72
CA CYS A 693 36.92 2.35 38.04
C CYS A 693 37.69 3.05 39.16
N TYR A 694 39.02 3.18 39.10
CA TYR A 694 39.80 3.82 40.17
C TYR A 694 39.55 5.33 40.30
N GLY A 695 39.02 5.96 39.25
CA GLY A 695 38.55 7.35 39.27
C GLY A 695 37.04 7.50 39.42
N CYS A 696 36.30 6.41 39.59
CA CYS A 696 34.84 6.44 39.67
C CYS A 696 34.38 6.84 41.07
N SER A 697 33.39 7.74 41.16
CA SER A 697 32.79 8.16 42.44
C SER A 697 32.11 7.02 43.21
N SER A 698 31.73 5.95 42.52
CA SER A 698 31.12 4.76 43.12
C SER A 698 32.14 3.70 43.56
N PHE A 699 33.44 3.90 43.30
CA PHE A 699 34.47 2.98 43.74
C PHE A 699 34.77 3.13 45.24
N ARG A 700 34.92 2.00 45.92
CA ARG A 700 35.26 1.93 47.35
C ARG A 700 36.48 1.03 47.52
N PRO A 701 37.67 1.60 47.81
CA PRO A 701 38.84 0.81 48.12
C PRO A 701 38.72 0.18 49.52
N SER A 702 39.41 -0.95 49.73
CA SER A 702 39.43 -1.65 51.03
C SER A 702 40.87 -1.82 51.53
N THR A 703 41.11 -1.51 52.80
CA THR A 703 42.44 -1.66 53.43
C THR A 703 42.97 -3.09 53.33
N GLY A 704 42.09 -4.10 53.41
CA GLY A 704 42.45 -5.51 53.24
C GLY A 704 42.98 -5.89 51.85
N LYS A 705 42.88 -5.00 50.85
CA LYS A 705 43.42 -5.19 49.49
C LYS A 705 44.58 -4.23 49.19
N LEU A 706 45.12 -3.52 50.19
CA LEU A 706 46.22 -2.56 50.02
C LEU A 706 47.43 -3.12 49.24
N PRO A 707 47.94 -4.33 49.52
CA PRO A 707 49.07 -4.89 48.76
C PRO A 707 48.78 -5.06 47.26
N LEU A 708 47.52 -5.25 46.88
CA LEU A 708 47.09 -5.38 45.49
C LEU A 708 47.00 -4.01 44.81
N TYR A 709 46.58 -2.97 45.54
CA TYR A 709 46.63 -1.59 45.05
C TYR A 709 48.05 -1.11 44.84
N GLU A 710 48.97 -1.41 45.75
CA GLU A 710 50.38 -1.05 45.60
C GLU A 710 51.02 -1.71 44.39
N ARG A 711 50.78 -3.01 44.21
CA ARG A 711 51.26 -3.74 43.04
C ARG A 711 50.71 -3.15 41.74
N GLN A 712 49.43 -2.78 41.73
CA GLN A 712 48.79 -2.15 40.58
C GLN A 712 49.39 -0.77 40.30
N TYR A 713 49.56 0.05 41.32
CA TYR A 713 50.14 1.40 41.21
C TYR A 713 51.57 1.35 40.68
N GLN A 714 52.41 0.47 41.21
CA GLN A 714 53.78 0.23 40.73
C GLN A 714 53.78 -0.30 39.29
N GLY A 715 52.83 -1.18 38.94
CA GLY A 715 52.66 -1.67 37.57
C GLY A 715 52.31 -0.56 36.57
N GLU A 716 51.44 0.37 36.94
CA GLU A 716 51.11 1.53 36.09
C GLU A 716 52.28 2.52 36.00
N GLN A 717 53.05 2.72 37.07
CA GLN A 717 54.27 3.56 37.02
C GLN A 717 55.31 2.97 36.05
N GLN A 718 55.50 1.65 36.09
CA GLN A 718 56.39 0.96 35.16
C GLN A 718 55.86 1.04 33.72
N ARG A 719 54.55 0.83 33.52
CA ARG A 719 53.89 0.98 32.20
C ARG A 719 54.02 2.39 31.64
N LEU A 720 53.91 3.42 32.48
CA LEU A 720 54.09 4.82 32.08
C LEU A 720 55.50 5.07 31.51
N ILE A 721 56.53 4.59 32.23
CA ILE A 721 57.94 4.71 31.82
C ILE A 721 58.20 3.93 30.53
N ASP A 722 57.67 2.70 30.43
CA ASP A 722 57.87 1.85 29.26
C ASP A 722 57.14 2.40 28.03
N ALA A 723 55.95 2.98 28.22
CA ALA A 723 55.18 3.65 27.17
C ALA A 723 55.87 4.92 26.66
N GLU A 724 56.40 5.75 27.55
CA GLU A 724 57.17 6.95 27.19
C GLU A 724 58.42 6.59 26.37
N LYS A 725 59.18 5.57 26.80
CA LYS A 725 60.36 5.07 26.09
C LYS A 725 60.03 4.45 24.73
N ALA A 726 58.87 3.81 24.61
CA ALA A 726 58.43 3.17 23.37
C ALA A 726 57.73 4.13 22.40
N GLY A 727 57.34 5.33 22.84
CA GLY A 727 56.50 6.24 22.05
C GLY A 727 55.04 5.79 21.95
N ALA A 728 54.55 5.01 22.91
CA ALA A 728 53.20 4.47 22.97
C ALA A 728 52.26 5.47 23.65
N GLU A 729 51.74 6.43 22.88
CA GLU A 729 50.98 7.58 23.37
C GLU A 729 49.70 7.18 24.13
N LEU A 730 49.00 6.14 23.67
CA LEU A 730 47.77 5.67 24.31
C LEU A 730 48.06 5.00 25.67
N ALA A 731 49.03 4.09 25.71
CA ALA A 731 49.45 3.45 26.95
C ALA A 731 49.97 4.47 27.98
N TYR A 732 50.65 5.52 27.52
CA TYR A 732 51.13 6.61 28.35
C TYR A 732 49.97 7.40 28.97
N GLU A 733 48.99 7.82 28.18
CA GLU A 733 47.80 8.54 28.68
C GLU A 733 47.00 7.71 29.68
N GLU A 734 46.81 6.40 29.42
CA GLU A 734 46.04 5.51 30.30
C GLU A 734 46.73 5.25 31.64
N ALA A 735 48.02 4.93 31.60
CA ALA A 735 48.81 4.71 32.82
C ALA A 735 48.81 5.98 33.67
N LYS A 736 49.01 7.15 33.04
CA LYS A 736 48.97 8.45 33.71
C LYS A 736 47.62 8.72 34.36
N ALA A 737 46.51 8.56 33.63
CA ALA A 737 45.18 8.79 34.16
C ALA A 737 44.82 7.85 35.33
N THR A 738 45.37 6.63 35.33
CA THR A 738 45.17 5.65 36.40
C THR A 738 45.94 6.04 37.66
N ILE A 739 47.22 6.41 37.51
CA ILE A 739 48.06 6.90 38.60
C ILE A 739 47.40 8.13 39.25
N GLU A 740 47.01 9.12 38.45
CA GLU A 740 46.33 10.33 38.91
C GLU A 740 45.00 10.04 39.65
N ALA A 741 44.29 8.98 39.25
CA ALA A 741 43.08 8.55 39.95
C ALA A 741 43.40 7.87 41.28
N MET A 742 44.42 7.02 41.32
CA MET A 742 44.86 6.31 42.54
C MET A 742 45.48 7.27 43.57
N ASP A 743 46.21 8.29 43.12
CA ASP A 743 46.82 9.31 43.98
C ASP A 743 45.81 10.06 44.86
N LYS A 744 44.53 10.11 44.44
CA LYS A 744 43.46 10.78 45.19
C LYS A 744 43.02 10.02 46.45
N TRP A 745 43.24 8.71 46.53
CA TRP A 745 42.72 7.88 47.62
C TRP A 745 43.72 6.90 48.22
N LEU A 746 44.75 6.47 47.48
CA LEU A 746 45.74 5.51 47.94
C LEU A 746 46.55 6.01 49.16
N PRO A 747 46.96 7.29 49.25
CA PRO A 747 47.65 7.80 50.44
C PRO A 747 46.79 7.75 51.71
N GLU A 748 45.50 8.07 51.61
CA GLU A 748 44.56 7.95 52.74
C GLU A 748 44.38 6.48 53.15
N LEU A 749 44.32 5.58 52.17
CA LEU A 749 44.16 4.15 52.42
C LEU A 749 45.39 3.52 53.09
N ARG A 750 46.60 3.96 52.74
CA ARG A 750 47.85 3.58 53.44
C ARG A 750 47.78 3.97 54.91
N ARG A 751 47.43 5.24 55.19
CA ARG A 751 47.27 5.74 56.56
C ARG A 751 46.26 4.93 57.38
N LEU A 752 45.10 4.64 56.79
CA LEU A 752 44.06 3.83 57.43
C LEU A 752 44.47 2.37 57.67
N ALA A 753 45.36 1.81 56.85
CA ALA A 753 45.89 0.46 57.04
C ALA A 753 46.98 0.39 58.11
N ASP A 754 47.73 1.48 58.30
CA ASP A 754 48.79 1.60 59.31
C ASP A 754 48.26 1.94 60.73
N GLY A 755 46.93 2.03 60.89
CA GLY A 755 46.28 2.23 62.19
C GLY A 755 46.27 3.68 62.69
N GLU A 756 46.60 4.65 61.83
CA GLU A 756 46.51 6.07 62.14
C GLU A 756 45.08 6.59 61.84
N GLU A 757 44.16 6.42 62.80
CA GLU A 757 42.87 7.11 62.77
C GLU A 757 43.08 8.61 63.01
N LYS A 758 42.46 9.45 62.16
CA LYS A 758 42.43 10.91 62.36
C LYS A 758 41.74 11.24 63.67
N ALA A 759 42.45 11.95 64.55
CA ALA A 759 41.85 12.81 65.57
C ALA A 759 41.05 13.96 64.92
#